data_AF-A0A5M3Z1S5-F1
#
_entry.id   AF-A0A5M3Z1S5-F1
#
_cell.length_a   1.000
_cell.length_b   1.000
_cell.length_c   1.000
_cell.angle_alpha   90.00
_cell.angle_beta   90.00
_cell.angle_gamma   90.00
#
_symmetry.space_group_name_H-M   'P 1'
#
loop_
_entity.id
_entity.type
_entity.pdbx_description
1 polymer ?
#
loop_
_entity_poly.entity_id
_entity_poly.type
_entity_poly.pdbx_seq_one_letter_code
_entity_poly.pdbx_strand_id
1 'polypeptide(L)'
;MGSTQESFTAIPVLDYSKSTSATTKPEFLADLRHAIVNVGFFYLIHHPVDPAVVQNLVDKTRALFDLPLEKKLEIEMINSKHFLGYSRLGAETTARKADYREQFDFATELPAPGPDEPLYRNICGPNQWPDERAIPGFRQTLETYLGAVAPLADEFQILIAEALDLPRTALQQFFDVPSRHKMKLIKYPPPPASSAAQTQGVGPHKDSEFLTFLLQATPHPGLEVQNKAGEWIPAPPMDGSLVVNIGRALEALTGGVCTATTHRVSLAPHNFIDAQGTSLGPRFSIPVFQGISLDLSAANVSLDIPPHIRDLVRDEKVRSDAEATFNRMFRGRIGEGTLIHRVTSHQDVGRRWYPELLAWALVDLATAGSTIYLRKGTFSPSSNIQITKSGKPGAPYVLRAYDGEKVIIDGEALPGTPAELDASLPNEDRGILHIQDAEYWEFYDLELINGPYGVYSRDASNNHYERIVTRDNYETGFQLQGAASNNTVLYLDSYRNRDPRKNGESADGFACKEGEGEGNVLRGARLWNNVDDGLDLWEFESAVTIEDTISWGNGYNRWGFTPFEGDGNGFKLGGGDDADIGPANHVITNCIAFGNAKDGFTDNSQPGDFLLTRNTAWNNAAVGFRFGTAVATLKSNVAAANGEKPASLSDDQISQGNSWDGSATWSNSSFVSVDATLVQGARGADGRIQASDFLLPKSGEAIGATTQWS
;
A
#
# COMPACT_ATOMS: atom_id res chain seq x y z
N MET A 1 23.80 2.03 -37.03
CA MET A 1 22.52 2.62 -37.47
C MET A 1 21.43 1.65 -37.06
N GLY A 2 20.69 1.97 -36.00
CA GLY A 2 19.56 1.13 -35.57
C GLY A 2 18.49 1.15 -36.65
N SER A 3 18.13 -0.02 -37.18
CA SER A 3 16.96 -0.16 -38.03
C SER A 3 15.76 0.23 -37.17
N THR A 4 15.13 1.36 -37.51
CA THR A 4 13.80 1.70 -37.03
C THR A 4 12.89 0.58 -37.53
N GLN A 5 12.40 -0.26 -36.62
CA GLN A 5 11.38 -1.25 -36.94
C GLN A 5 10.16 -0.45 -37.47
N GLU A 6 9.79 -0.62 -38.74
CA GLU A 6 8.66 0.11 -39.32
C GLU A 6 7.40 -0.16 -38.49
N SER A 7 6.73 0.91 -38.04
CA SER A 7 5.47 0.80 -37.31
C SER A 7 4.35 0.43 -38.26
N PHE A 8 3.44 -0.45 -37.84
CA PHE A 8 2.30 -0.80 -38.67
C PHE A 8 1.38 0.41 -38.88
N THR A 9 0.80 0.48 -40.08
CA THR A 9 -0.14 1.54 -40.50
C THR A 9 -1.54 0.99 -40.83
N ALA A 10 -1.69 -0.34 -40.81
CA ALA A 10 -2.95 -1.04 -41.04
C ALA A 10 -3.00 -2.31 -40.18
N ILE A 11 -4.22 -2.76 -39.86
CA ILE A 11 -4.45 -4.02 -39.13
C ILE A 11 -4.48 -5.17 -40.15
N PRO A 12 -3.65 -6.22 -39.99
CA PRO A 12 -3.61 -7.38 -40.89
C PRO A 12 -4.97 -8.08 -41.00
N VAL A 13 -5.24 -8.70 -42.15
CA VAL A 13 -6.42 -9.53 -42.40
C VAL A 13 -5.95 -10.95 -42.69
N LEU A 14 -6.37 -11.89 -41.86
CA LEU A 14 -6.03 -13.30 -41.95
C LEU A 14 -7.24 -14.13 -42.37
N ASP A 15 -7.06 -14.97 -43.38
CA ASP A 15 -8.07 -15.91 -43.86
C ASP A 15 -7.94 -17.25 -43.12
N TYR A 16 -8.87 -17.54 -42.20
CA TYR A 16 -8.82 -18.76 -41.40
C TYR A 16 -8.91 -20.03 -42.25
N SER A 17 -9.57 -19.99 -43.42
CA SER A 17 -9.69 -21.16 -44.28
C SER A 17 -8.32 -21.70 -44.75
N LYS A 18 -7.32 -20.81 -44.86
CA LYS A 18 -5.93 -21.17 -45.20
C LYS A 18 -5.24 -22.00 -44.11
N SER A 19 -5.68 -21.93 -42.85
CA SER A 19 -5.09 -22.70 -41.75
C SER A 19 -5.37 -24.20 -41.83
N THR A 20 -6.38 -24.61 -42.62
CA THR A 20 -6.90 -25.99 -42.62
C THR A 20 -6.24 -26.93 -43.64
N SER A 21 -5.57 -26.38 -44.66
CA SER A 21 -4.88 -27.18 -45.70
C SER A 21 -3.37 -27.12 -45.51
N ALA A 22 -2.70 -28.27 -45.66
CA ALA A 22 -1.24 -28.37 -45.56
C ALA A 22 -0.49 -27.49 -46.58
N THR A 23 -1.12 -27.14 -47.72
CA THR A 23 -0.50 -26.28 -48.74
C THR A 23 -0.56 -24.79 -48.42
N THR A 24 -1.61 -24.35 -47.73
CA THR A 24 -1.86 -22.93 -47.43
C THR A 24 -1.51 -22.57 -45.99
N LYS A 25 -1.47 -23.55 -45.09
CA LYS A 25 -1.16 -23.35 -43.67
C LYS A 25 0.20 -22.66 -43.44
N PRO A 26 1.29 -22.97 -44.18
CA PRO A 26 2.56 -22.25 -44.00
C PRO A 26 2.46 -20.75 -44.25
N GLU A 27 1.67 -20.32 -45.25
CA GLU A 27 1.42 -18.89 -45.52
C GLU A 27 0.64 -18.26 -44.35
N PHE A 28 -0.44 -18.92 -43.90
CA PHE A 28 -1.22 -18.47 -42.75
C PHE A 28 -0.37 -18.32 -41.48
N LEU A 29 0.52 -19.28 -41.19
CA LEU A 29 1.40 -19.23 -40.02
C LEU A 29 2.42 -18.08 -40.12
N ALA A 30 2.90 -17.75 -41.32
CA ALA A 30 3.78 -16.61 -41.53
C ALA A 30 3.04 -15.28 -41.31
N ASP A 31 1.81 -15.15 -41.84
CA ASP A 31 0.96 -13.98 -41.62
C ASP A 31 0.58 -13.83 -40.14
N LEU A 32 0.26 -14.93 -39.47
CA LEU A 32 -0.03 -14.97 -38.05
C LEU A 32 1.19 -14.56 -37.22
N ARG A 33 2.38 -15.10 -37.52
CA ARG A 33 3.63 -14.69 -36.87
C ARG A 33 3.84 -13.18 -37.03
N HIS A 34 3.64 -12.63 -38.23
CA HIS A 34 3.77 -11.19 -38.44
C HIS A 34 2.78 -10.41 -37.58
N ALA A 35 1.50 -10.80 -37.56
CA ALA A 35 0.46 -10.13 -36.81
C ALA A 35 0.73 -10.17 -35.29
N ILE A 36 1.05 -11.33 -34.71
CA ILE A 36 1.23 -11.46 -33.26
C ILE A 36 2.54 -10.84 -32.76
N VAL A 37 3.59 -10.79 -33.58
CA VAL A 37 4.90 -10.22 -33.19
C VAL A 37 4.93 -8.71 -33.38
N ASN A 38 4.41 -8.19 -34.51
CA ASN A 38 4.62 -6.79 -34.88
C ASN A 38 3.41 -5.89 -34.64
N VAL A 39 2.20 -6.45 -34.59
CA VAL A 39 0.95 -5.67 -34.53
C VAL A 39 0.16 -5.91 -33.25
N GLY A 40 0.07 -7.16 -32.79
CA GLY A 40 -0.76 -7.56 -31.65
C GLY A 40 -2.27 -7.59 -31.93
N PHE A 41 -2.68 -7.34 -33.17
CA PHE A 41 -4.07 -7.27 -33.64
C PHE A 41 -4.16 -7.81 -35.07
N PHE A 42 -5.29 -8.45 -35.41
CA PHE A 42 -5.65 -8.79 -36.79
C PHE A 42 -7.16 -9.01 -36.94
N TYR A 43 -7.67 -8.85 -38.15
CA TYR A 43 -8.98 -9.37 -38.54
C TYR A 43 -8.86 -10.84 -38.93
N LEU A 44 -9.81 -11.65 -38.50
CA LEU A 44 -9.94 -13.04 -38.88
C LEU A 44 -11.22 -13.22 -39.70
N ILE A 45 -11.08 -13.43 -41.01
CA ILE A 45 -12.18 -13.71 -41.93
C ILE A 45 -12.33 -15.21 -42.17
N HIS A 46 -13.50 -15.63 -42.65
CA HIS A 46 -13.82 -17.05 -42.90
C HIS A 46 -13.60 -17.95 -41.67
N HIS A 47 -13.76 -17.39 -40.46
CA HIS A 47 -13.73 -18.15 -39.21
C HIS A 47 -14.92 -19.14 -39.15
N PRO A 48 -14.84 -20.22 -38.36
CA PRO A 48 -15.79 -21.33 -38.43
C PRO A 48 -17.12 -21.08 -37.70
N VAL A 49 -17.36 -19.87 -37.16
CA VAL A 49 -18.58 -19.57 -36.40
C VAL A 49 -19.69 -19.22 -37.38
N ASP A 50 -20.77 -19.98 -37.33
CA ASP A 50 -21.92 -19.83 -38.24
C ASP A 50 -22.49 -18.38 -38.17
N PRO A 51 -22.62 -17.68 -39.32
CA PRO A 51 -23.25 -16.36 -39.38
C PRO A 51 -24.64 -16.28 -38.73
N ALA A 52 -25.43 -17.36 -38.75
CA ALA A 52 -26.74 -17.41 -38.09
C ALA A 52 -26.61 -17.37 -36.55
N VAL A 53 -25.58 -18.00 -35.99
CA VAL A 53 -25.27 -17.94 -34.55
C VAL A 53 -24.85 -16.52 -34.16
N VAL A 54 -24.01 -15.88 -34.97
CA VAL A 54 -23.59 -14.49 -34.79
C VAL A 54 -24.81 -13.56 -34.81
N GLN A 55 -25.66 -13.66 -35.82
CA GLN A 55 -26.83 -12.79 -35.97
C GLN A 55 -27.81 -12.95 -34.80
N ASN A 56 -28.11 -14.19 -34.40
CA ASN A 56 -28.97 -14.46 -33.26
C ASN A 56 -28.41 -13.85 -31.97
N LEU A 57 -27.09 -13.94 -31.75
CA LEU A 57 -26.45 -13.29 -30.60
C LEU A 57 -26.61 -11.77 -30.63
N VAL A 58 -26.40 -11.14 -31.79
CA VAL A 58 -26.55 -9.68 -31.95
C VAL A 58 -27.98 -9.25 -31.64
N ASP A 59 -28.97 -9.99 -32.13
CA ASP A 59 -30.39 -9.69 -31.88
C ASP A 59 -30.77 -9.85 -30.40
N LYS A 60 -30.30 -10.93 -29.75
CA LYS A 60 -30.51 -11.13 -28.31
C LYS A 60 -29.76 -10.12 -27.44
N THR A 61 -28.60 -9.66 -27.89
CA THR A 61 -27.85 -8.60 -27.22
C THR A 61 -28.63 -7.29 -27.24
N ARG A 62 -29.19 -6.90 -28.39
CA ARG A 62 -30.05 -5.70 -28.48
C ARG A 62 -31.25 -5.81 -27.55
N ALA A 63 -31.96 -6.94 -27.61
CA ALA A 63 -33.11 -7.20 -26.73
C ALA A 63 -32.75 -7.12 -25.23
N LEU A 64 -31.56 -7.58 -24.84
CA LEU A 64 -31.06 -7.48 -23.47
C LEU A 64 -30.89 -6.04 -23.01
N PHE A 65 -30.28 -5.19 -23.84
CA PHE A 65 -30.06 -3.80 -23.50
C PHE A 65 -31.35 -2.95 -23.52
N ASP A 66 -32.36 -3.37 -24.29
CA ASP A 66 -33.66 -2.73 -24.39
C ASP A 66 -34.61 -3.11 -23.23
N LEU A 67 -34.23 -4.05 -22.37
CA LEU A 67 -34.97 -4.33 -21.14
C LEU A 67 -35.10 -3.08 -20.25
N PRO A 68 -36.23 -2.92 -19.54
CA PRO A 68 -36.35 -1.95 -18.46
C PRO A 68 -35.23 -2.10 -17.44
N LEU A 69 -34.79 -0.97 -16.86
CA LEU A 69 -33.67 -0.97 -15.90
C LEU A 69 -33.93 -1.94 -14.75
N GLU A 70 -35.15 -2.00 -14.24
CA GLU A 70 -35.56 -2.87 -13.14
C GLU A 70 -35.23 -4.35 -13.45
N LYS A 71 -35.46 -4.77 -14.70
CA LYS A 71 -35.15 -6.14 -15.14
C LYS A 71 -33.67 -6.39 -15.31
N LYS A 72 -32.89 -5.37 -15.72
CA LYS A 72 -31.43 -5.47 -15.78
C LYS A 72 -30.80 -5.55 -14.39
N LEU A 73 -31.39 -4.86 -13.41
CA LEU A 73 -30.94 -4.87 -12.01
C LEU A 73 -31.18 -6.20 -11.29
N GLU A 74 -32.14 -7.02 -11.73
CA GLU A 74 -32.33 -8.39 -11.22
C GLU A 74 -31.07 -9.24 -11.40
N ILE A 75 -30.25 -8.95 -12.42
CA ILE A 75 -28.98 -9.62 -12.72
C ILE A 75 -27.77 -8.69 -12.56
N GLU A 76 -27.85 -7.66 -11.72
CA GLU A 76 -26.74 -6.73 -11.42
C GLU A 76 -25.51 -7.46 -10.86
N MET A 77 -24.30 -7.04 -11.27
CA MET A 77 -23.06 -7.71 -10.90
C MET A 77 -22.86 -7.82 -9.38
N ILE A 78 -23.34 -6.85 -8.61
CA ILE A 78 -23.34 -6.86 -7.14
C ILE A 78 -24.00 -8.12 -6.54
N ASN A 79 -24.93 -8.75 -7.26
CA ASN A 79 -25.62 -9.96 -6.80
C ASN A 79 -24.79 -11.25 -7.04
N SER A 80 -23.66 -11.17 -7.74
CA SER A 80 -22.79 -12.31 -8.04
C SER A 80 -21.42 -12.15 -7.39
N LYS A 81 -21.09 -13.08 -6.49
CA LYS A 81 -19.71 -13.22 -5.97
C LYS A 81 -18.68 -13.57 -7.07
N HIS A 82 -19.15 -13.88 -8.28
CA HIS A 82 -18.34 -14.29 -9.43
C HIS A 82 -18.04 -13.15 -10.42
N PHE A 83 -18.48 -11.92 -10.14
CA PHE A 83 -18.27 -10.76 -11.02
C PHE A 83 -18.87 -10.96 -12.44
N LEU A 84 -20.04 -11.59 -12.47
CA LEU A 84 -20.87 -11.83 -13.67
C LEU A 84 -22.22 -11.13 -13.48
N GLY A 85 -22.72 -10.44 -14.50
CA GLY A 85 -23.96 -9.69 -14.45
C GLY A 85 -23.88 -8.30 -15.08
N TYR A 86 -24.90 -7.49 -14.81
CA TYR A 86 -25.08 -6.15 -15.34
C TYR A 86 -24.23 -5.10 -14.61
N SER A 87 -23.54 -4.25 -15.38
CA SER A 87 -22.91 -3.00 -14.94
C SER A 87 -23.62 -1.81 -15.60
N ARG A 88 -23.99 -0.81 -14.80
CA ARG A 88 -24.70 0.40 -15.25
C ARG A 88 -23.85 1.26 -16.19
N LEU A 89 -24.51 2.13 -16.95
CA LEU A 89 -23.83 3.14 -17.77
C LEU A 89 -22.86 3.98 -16.93
N GLY A 90 -21.58 4.00 -17.30
CA GLY A 90 -20.57 4.78 -16.58
C GLY A 90 -19.99 4.11 -15.32
N ALA A 91 -20.39 2.88 -15.01
CA ALA A 91 -19.90 2.18 -13.81
C ALA A 91 -18.45 1.69 -13.93
N GLU A 92 -17.97 1.43 -15.15
CA GLU A 92 -16.63 0.94 -15.41
C GLU A 92 -15.63 2.10 -15.52
N THR A 93 -14.38 1.86 -15.12
CA THR A 93 -13.30 2.86 -15.17
C THR A 93 -12.09 2.32 -15.92
N THR A 94 -11.65 3.02 -16.95
CA THR A 94 -10.39 2.75 -17.67
C THR A 94 -9.56 4.03 -17.73
N ALA A 95 -8.23 3.91 -17.64
CA ALA A 95 -7.31 5.05 -17.65
C ALA A 95 -7.70 6.16 -16.63
N ARG A 96 -8.22 5.74 -15.45
CA ARG A 96 -8.67 6.60 -14.33
C ARG A 96 -9.84 7.54 -14.67
N LYS A 97 -10.60 7.24 -15.71
CA LYS A 97 -11.81 7.97 -16.10
C LYS A 97 -12.97 6.98 -16.27
N ALA A 98 -14.20 7.45 -16.07
CA ALA A 98 -15.39 6.62 -16.29
C ALA A 98 -15.56 6.30 -17.77
N ASP A 99 -15.86 5.05 -18.08
CA ASP A 99 -16.14 4.59 -19.44
C ASP A 99 -17.62 4.82 -19.78
N TYR A 100 -17.92 5.57 -20.84
CA TYR A 100 -19.30 5.84 -21.24
C TYR A 100 -19.91 4.64 -22.00
N ARG A 101 -20.11 3.56 -21.26
CA ARG A 101 -20.66 2.29 -21.71
C ARG A 101 -21.55 1.65 -20.65
N GLU A 102 -22.52 0.90 -21.11
CA GLU A 102 -23.34 -0.03 -20.33
C GLU A 102 -22.91 -1.45 -20.72
N GLN A 103 -22.82 -2.40 -19.77
CA GLN A 103 -22.35 -3.75 -20.10
C GLN A 103 -22.98 -4.87 -19.28
N PHE A 104 -22.91 -6.09 -19.82
CA PHE A 104 -23.15 -7.33 -19.11
C PHE A 104 -21.94 -8.26 -19.24
N ASP A 105 -21.52 -8.84 -18.13
CA ASP A 105 -20.45 -9.83 -18.06
C ASP A 105 -21.06 -11.23 -17.91
N PHE A 106 -20.75 -12.11 -18.87
CA PHE A 106 -21.08 -13.53 -18.86
C PHE A 106 -19.79 -14.35 -18.99
N ALA A 107 -19.87 -15.66 -18.79
CA ALA A 107 -18.77 -16.58 -19.00
C ALA A 107 -19.28 -17.95 -19.45
N THR A 108 -18.35 -18.84 -19.80
CA THR A 108 -18.65 -20.28 -19.87
C THR A 108 -19.32 -20.72 -18.57
N GLU A 109 -20.49 -21.35 -18.66
CA GLU A 109 -21.25 -21.76 -17.49
C GLU A 109 -20.47 -22.82 -16.70
N LEU A 110 -20.10 -22.49 -15.46
CA LEU A 110 -19.40 -23.37 -14.54
C LEU A 110 -20.10 -23.38 -13.19
N PRO A 111 -20.06 -24.49 -12.43
CA PRO A 111 -20.56 -24.51 -11.06
C PRO A 111 -19.75 -23.56 -10.17
N ALA A 112 -20.34 -23.13 -9.06
CA ALA A 112 -19.60 -22.40 -8.04
C ALA A 112 -18.54 -23.32 -7.39
N PRO A 113 -17.36 -22.78 -7.02
CA PRO A 113 -16.33 -23.56 -6.34
C PRO A 113 -16.80 -24.04 -4.97
N GLY A 114 -16.21 -25.14 -4.50
CA GLY A 114 -16.47 -25.70 -3.18
C GLY A 114 -16.02 -24.77 -2.04
N PRO A 115 -16.51 -25.00 -0.80
CA PRO A 115 -16.14 -24.16 0.36
C PRO A 115 -14.66 -24.25 0.74
N ASP A 116 -13.98 -25.34 0.39
CA ASP A 116 -12.57 -25.59 0.71
C ASP A 116 -11.62 -25.15 -0.42
N GLU A 117 -12.15 -24.64 -1.53
CA GLU A 117 -11.31 -24.13 -2.62
C GLU A 117 -10.71 -22.76 -2.28
N PRO A 118 -9.52 -22.43 -2.82
CA PRO A 118 -8.92 -21.12 -2.64
C PRO A 118 -9.89 -19.99 -3.03
N LEU A 119 -9.89 -18.91 -2.24
CA LEU A 119 -10.86 -17.81 -2.40
C LEU A 119 -10.93 -17.26 -3.82
N TYR A 120 -9.78 -17.17 -4.51
CA TYR A 120 -9.69 -16.69 -5.89
C TYR A 120 -10.45 -17.53 -6.90
N ARG A 121 -10.77 -18.79 -6.62
CA ARG A 121 -11.60 -19.64 -7.50
C ARG A 121 -13.02 -19.10 -7.61
N ASN A 122 -13.49 -18.24 -6.69
CA ASN A 122 -14.79 -17.61 -6.82
C ASN A 122 -14.90 -16.63 -7.99
N ILE A 123 -13.83 -16.30 -8.73
CA ILE A 123 -14.00 -15.60 -10.02
C ILE A 123 -14.60 -16.50 -11.11
N CYS A 124 -14.71 -17.80 -10.84
CA CYS A 124 -15.44 -18.78 -11.64
C CYS A 124 -16.74 -19.15 -10.91
N GLY A 125 -17.84 -19.28 -11.66
CA GLY A 125 -19.14 -19.67 -11.12
C GLY A 125 -20.28 -19.43 -12.11
N PRO A 126 -21.53 -19.64 -11.68
CA PRO A 126 -22.69 -19.56 -12.55
C PRO A 126 -22.96 -18.13 -13.03
N ASN A 127 -23.45 -18.02 -14.26
CA ASN A 127 -23.95 -16.75 -14.80
C ASN A 127 -25.25 -16.31 -14.11
N GLN A 128 -25.52 -15.00 -14.17
CA GLN A 128 -26.84 -14.45 -13.84
C GLN A 128 -27.66 -14.29 -15.11
N TRP A 129 -28.62 -15.19 -15.34
CA TRP A 129 -29.43 -15.22 -16.56
C TRP A 129 -30.64 -14.30 -16.46
N PRO A 130 -30.99 -13.52 -17.52
CA PRO A 130 -32.22 -12.75 -17.54
C PRO A 130 -33.45 -13.68 -17.49
N ASP A 131 -34.59 -13.15 -17.07
CA ASP A 131 -35.86 -13.89 -17.07
C ASP A 131 -36.16 -14.44 -18.48
N GLU A 132 -36.31 -15.76 -18.58
CA GLU A 132 -36.61 -16.47 -19.83
C GLU A 132 -37.92 -15.97 -20.47
N ARG A 133 -38.85 -15.41 -19.70
CA ARG A 133 -40.08 -14.82 -20.24
C ARG A 133 -39.86 -13.43 -20.85
N ALA A 134 -38.83 -12.72 -20.40
CA ALA A 134 -38.48 -11.39 -20.92
C ALA A 134 -37.67 -11.51 -22.22
N ILE A 135 -36.74 -12.48 -22.29
CA ILE A 135 -35.95 -12.75 -23.49
C ILE A 135 -35.81 -14.26 -23.72
N PRO A 136 -36.85 -14.91 -24.30
CA PRO A 136 -36.83 -16.35 -24.54
C PRO A 136 -35.61 -16.78 -25.36
N GLY A 137 -34.94 -17.85 -24.94
CA GLY A 137 -33.78 -18.44 -25.60
C GLY A 137 -32.46 -17.68 -25.40
N PHE A 138 -32.40 -16.63 -24.56
CA PHE A 138 -31.17 -15.85 -24.37
C PHE A 138 -30.00 -16.71 -23.91
N ARG A 139 -30.20 -17.54 -22.87
CA ARG A 139 -29.17 -18.44 -22.35
C ARG A 139 -28.63 -19.36 -23.44
N GLN A 140 -29.53 -20.04 -24.15
CA GLN A 140 -29.17 -20.97 -25.21
C GLN A 140 -28.37 -20.28 -26.32
N THR A 141 -28.77 -19.07 -26.74
CA THR A 141 -28.03 -18.29 -27.74
C THR A 141 -26.61 -17.97 -27.28
N LEU A 142 -26.43 -17.52 -26.03
CA LEU A 142 -25.11 -17.16 -25.50
C LEU A 142 -24.21 -18.39 -25.34
N GLU A 143 -24.73 -19.49 -24.77
CA GLU A 143 -24.01 -20.76 -24.63
C GLU A 143 -23.62 -21.33 -26.00
N THR A 144 -24.49 -21.21 -27.02
CA THR A 144 -24.22 -21.67 -28.39
C THR A 144 -23.08 -20.87 -29.02
N TYR A 145 -23.06 -19.54 -28.86
CA TYR A 145 -21.99 -18.70 -29.39
C TYR A 145 -20.65 -18.98 -28.69
N LEU A 146 -20.63 -19.05 -27.35
CA LEU A 146 -19.42 -19.41 -26.61
C LEU A 146 -18.92 -20.81 -26.99
N GLY A 147 -19.81 -21.78 -27.16
CA GLY A 147 -19.48 -23.12 -27.63
C GLY A 147 -18.93 -23.15 -29.06
N ALA A 148 -19.30 -22.19 -29.91
CA ALA A 148 -18.76 -22.07 -31.27
C ALA A 148 -17.39 -21.37 -31.31
N VAL A 149 -17.14 -20.42 -30.40
CA VAL A 149 -15.85 -19.71 -30.29
C VAL A 149 -14.79 -20.56 -29.57
N ALA A 150 -15.18 -21.40 -28.61
CA ALA A 150 -14.23 -22.17 -27.80
C ALA A 150 -13.28 -23.08 -28.63
N PRO A 151 -13.76 -23.89 -29.62
CA PRO A 151 -12.86 -24.69 -30.46
C PRO A 151 -11.91 -23.83 -31.30
N LEU A 152 -12.36 -22.66 -31.75
CA LEU A 152 -11.50 -21.71 -32.45
C LEU A 152 -10.40 -21.19 -31.53
N ALA A 153 -10.74 -20.83 -30.29
CA ALA A 153 -9.78 -20.36 -29.30
C ALA A 153 -8.76 -21.43 -28.92
N ASP A 154 -9.18 -22.69 -28.78
CA ASP A 154 -8.27 -23.82 -28.53
C ASP A 154 -7.35 -24.08 -29.75
N GLU A 155 -7.86 -23.98 -30.98
CA GLU A 155 -7.02 -24.12 -32.19
C GLU A 155 -5.99 -22.99 -32.30
N PHE A 156 -6.31 -21.76 -31.87
CA PHE A 156 -5.34 -20.67 -31.85
C PHE A 156 -4.18 -20.89 -30.87
N GLN A 157 -4.36 -21.69 -29.81
CA GLN A 157 -3.22 -22.12 -28.97
C GLN A 157 -2.21 -22.93 -29.79
N ILE A 158 -2.70 -23.77 -30.71
CA ILE A 158 -1.88 -24.60 -31.59
C ILE A 158 -1.26 -23.75 -32.70
N LEU A 159 -2.07 -22.93 -33.38
CA LEU A 159 -1.62 -22.10 -34.49
C LEU A 159 -0.57 -21.07 -34.04
N ILE A 160 -0.72 -20.49 -32.85
CA ILE A 160 0.30 -19.58 -32.29
C ILE A 160 1.57 -20.35 -31.95
N ALA A 161 1.48 -21.53 -31.35
CA ALA A 161 2.67 -22.34 -31.07
C ALA A 161 3.42 -22.68 -32.38
N GLU A 162 2.72 -23.14 -33.41
CA GLU A 162 3.31 -23.42 -34.73
C GLU A 162 3.86 -22.15 -35.40
N ALA A 163 3.16 -21.02 -35.31
CA ALA A 163 3.64 -19.74 -35.83
C ALA A 163 4.89 -19.26 -35.10
N LEU A 164 5.13 -19.69 -33.86
CA LEU A 164 6.36 -19.42 -33.10
C LEU A 164 7.38 -20.58 -33.20
N ASP A 165 7.21 -21.51 -34.15
CA ASP A 165 8.06 -22.70 -34.32
C ASP A 165 8.22 -23.53 -33.03
N LEU A 166 7.21 -23.52 -32.16
CA LEU A 166 7.11 -24.30 -30.94
C LEU A 166 6.41 -25.64 -31.20
N PRO A 167 6.57 -26.64 -30.29
CA PRO A 167 5.71 -27.81 -30.29
C PRO A 167 4.22 -27.43 -30.22
N ARG A 168 3.38 -28.12 -31.00
CA ARG A 168 1.93 -27.81 -31.16
C ARG A 168 1.16 -27.68 -29.83
N THR A 169 1.60 -28.39 -28.79
CA THR A 169 0.93 -28.43 -27.48
C THR A 169 1.60 -27.53 -26.43
N ALA A 170 2.65 -26.77 -26.79
CA ALA A 170 3.48 -26.03 -25.84
C ALA A 170 2.69 -24.99 -25.02
N LEU A 171 1.60 -24.47 -25.56
CA LEU A 171 0.76 -23.46 -24.90
C LEU A 171 -0.41 -24.07 -24.11
N GLN A 172 -0.82 -25.30 -24.40
CA GLN A 172 -2.01 -25.94 -23.79
C GLN A 172 -1.88 -26.10 -22.27
N GLN A 173 -0.65 -26.27 -21.77
CA GLN A 173 -0.36 -26.39 -20.33
C GLN A 173 -0.76 -25.16 -19.49
N PHE A 174 -1.00 -24.00 -20.12
CA PHE A 174 -1.34 -22.76 -19.43
C PHE A 174 -2.85 -22.54 -19.25
N PHE A 175 -3.69 -23.48 -19.68
CA PHE A 175 -5.15 -23.32 -19.64
C PHE A 175 -5.79 -24.33 -18.69
N ASP A 176 -6.86 -23.91 -18.02
CA ASP A 176 -7.71 -24.83 -17.26
C ASP A 176 -8.48 -25.74 -18.24
N VAL A 177 -8.79 -26.97 -17.82
CA VAL A 177 -9.69 -27.87 -18.56
C VAL A 177 -10.91 -28.17 -17.67
N PRO A 178 -12.13 -27.76 -18.06
CA PRO A 178 -12.47 -27.07 -19.31
C PRO A 178 -11.98 -25.61 -19.38
N SER A 179 -11.66 -25.14 -20.59
CA SER A 179 -11.27 -23.75 -20.86
C SER A 179 -12.36 -22.79 -20.43
N ARG A 180 -11.97 -21.71 -19.75
CA ARG A 180 -12.88 -20.65 -19.30
C ARG A 180 -12.82 -19.46 -20.25
N HIS A 181 -13.95 -19.14 -20.84
CA HIS A 181 -14.10 -17.94 -21.67
C HIS A 181 -14.98 -16.93 -20.96
N LYS A 182 -14.49 -15.72 -20.78
CA LYS A 182 -15.31 -14.59 -20.30
C LYS A 182 -15.84 -13.85 -21.52
N MET A 183 -17.07 -13.38 -21.47
CA MET A 183 -17.69 -12.61 -22.55
C MET A 183 -18.30 -11.34 -21.99
N LYS A 184 -18.14 -10.24 -22.71
CA LYS A 184 -18.88 -9.01 -22.41
C LYS A 184 -19.84 -8.69 -23.54
N LEU A 185 -21.04 -8.27 -23.18
CA LEU A 185 -21.95 -7.56 -24.08
C LEU A 185 -21.84 -6.08 -23.72
N ILE A 186 -21.44 -5.23 -24.66
CA ILE A 186 -21.16 -3.82 -24.38
C ILE A 186 -21.98 -2.94 -25.32
N LYS A 187 -22.66 -1.94 -24.74
CA LYS A 187 -23.40 -0.89 -25.44
C LYS A 187 -22.74 0.47 -25.19
N TYR A 188 -22.36 1.15 -26.26
CA TYR A 188 -21.92 2.54 -26.23
C TYR A 188 -23.03 3.41 -26.84
N PRO A 189 -23.74 4.20 -26.02
CA PRO A 189 -24.66 5.20 -26.55
C PRO A 189 -23.88 6.36 -27.20
N PRO A 190 -24.51 7.12 -28.12
CA PRO A 190 -23.93 8.38 -28.60
C PRO A 190 -23.59 9.29 -27.41
N PRO A 191 -22.40 9.93 -27.39
CA PRO A 191 -22.04 10.79 -26.28
C PRO A 191 -22.93 12.05 -26.25
N PRO A 192 -23.14 12.67 -25.08
CA PRO A 192 -23.86 13.94 -25.00
C PRO A 192 -23.14 15.03 -25.79
N ALA A 193 -23.88 15.80 -26.59
CA ALA A 193 -23.30 16.84 -27.45
C ALA A 193 -22.46 17.87 -26.67
N SER A 194 -22.86 18.20 -25.44
CA SER A 194 -22.18 19.15 -24.57
C SER A 194 -20.83 18.66 -24.01
N SER A 195 -20.58 17.36 -23.99
CA SER A 195 -19.38 16.76 -23.38
C SER A 195 -18.67 15.75 -24.28
N ALA A 196 -19.00 15.71 -25.57
CA ALA A 196 -18.52 14.68 -26.51
C ALA A 196 -16.99 14.59 -26.54
N ALA A 197 -16.27 15.72 -26.54
CA ALA A 197 -14.80 15.74 -26.56
C ALA A 197 -14.14 15.21 -25.28
N GLN A 198 -14.88 15.13 -24.16
CA GLN A 198 -14.38 14.68 -22.86
C GLN A 198 -14.87 13.27 -22.50
N THR A 199 -15.79 12.72 -23.29
CA THR A 199 -16.43 11.44 -23.04
C THR A 199 -15.59 10.32 -23.65
N GLN A 200 -15.02 9.45 -22.83
CA GLN A 200 -14.31 8.27 -23.33
C GLN A 200 -15.27 7.08 -23.47
N GLY A 201 -15.00 6.21 -24.44
CA GLY A 201 -15.56 4.87 -24.48
C GLY A 201 -14.83 4.00 -23.48
N VAL A 202 -14.03 3.07 -23.96
CA VAL A 202 -12.99 2.43 -23.14
C VAL A 202 -11.68 3.19 -23.40
N GLY A 203 -11.04 3.64 -22.34
CA GLY A 203 -9.76 4.37 -22.42
C GLY A 203 -8.60 3.50 -22.95
N PRO A 204 -7.43 4.12 -23.22
CA PRO A 204 -6.21 3.40 -23.62
C PRO A 204 -5.82 2.31 -22.61
N HIS A 205 -5.75 1.06 -23.06
CA HIS A 205 -5.37 -0.10 -22.23
C HIS A 205 -4.84 -1.27 -23.07
N LYS A 206 -4.31 -2.29 -22.39
CA LYS A 206 -4.02 -3.62 -22.95
C LYS A 206 -4.88 -4.65 -22.20
N ASP A 207 -5.39 -5.65 -22.90
CA ASP A 207 -6.14 -6.76 -22.27
C ASP A 207 -5.23 -7.62 -21.39
N SER A 208 -5.76 -8.16 -20.29
CA SER A 208 -4.96 -8.94 -19.35
C SER A 208 -4.91 -10.43 -19.71
N GLU A 209 -5.93 -10.90 -20.43
CA GLU A 209 -6.15 -12.28 -20.83
C GLU A 209 -5.16 -12.75 -21.92
N PHE A 210 -5.31 -13.98 -22.41
CA PHE A 210 -4.41 -14.56 -23.41
C PHE A 210 -4.69 -14.02 -24.81
N LEU A 211 -5.94 -14.20 -25.26
CA LEU A 211 -6.48 -13.68 -26.50
C LEU A 211 -7.86 -13.08 -26.25
N THR A 212 -8.21 -12.10 -27.08
CA THR A 212 -9.57 -11.57 -27.16
C THR A 212 -10.10 -11.80 -28.58
N PHE A 213 -11.28 -12.39 -28.70
CA PHE A 213 -12.04 -12.53 -29.94
C PHE A 213 -13.21 -11.53 -29.90
N LEU A 214 -13.07 -10.43 -30.63
CA LEU A 214 -14.03 -9.33 -30.63
C LEU A 214 -14.92 -9.39 -31.86
N LEU A 215 -16.23 -9.52 -31.62
CA LEU A 215 -17.26 -9.26 -32.60
C LEU A 215 -17.67 -7.78 -32.55
N GLN A 216 -17.45 -7.06 -33.66
CA GLN A 216 -17.96 -5.71 -33.88
C GLN A 216 -19.42 -5.78 -34.36
N ALA A 217 -20.36 -5.93 -33.44
CA ALA A 217 -21.76 -6.25 -33.70
C ALA A 217 -22.59 -5.18 -34.45
N THR A 218 -21.99 -4.02 -34.77
CA THR A 218 -22.65 -2.93 -35.50
C THR A 218 -21.65 -2.20 -36.40
N PRO A 219 -22.11 -1.48 -37.44
CA PRO A 219 -21.23 -0.83 -38.43
C PRO A 219 -20.48 0.42 -37.90
N HIS A 220 -20.57 0.71 -36.61
CA HIS A 220 -19.93 1.89 -36.01
C HIS A 220 -18.39 1.73 -35.98
N PRO A 221 -17.63 2.67 -36.58
CA PRO A 221 -16.20 2.77 -36.31
C PRO A 221 -15.94 3.15 -34.84
N GLY A 222 -14.67 3.16 -34.45
CA GLY A 222 -14.27 3.71 -33.15
C GLY A 222 -13.29 2.85 -32.37
N LEU A 223 -13.10 1.57 -32.72
CA LEU A 223 -11.94 0.83 -32.21
C LEU A 223 -10.67 1.42 -32.84
N GLU A 224 -9.70 1.77 -32.01
CA GLU A 224 -8.40 2.31 -32.43
C GLU A 224 -7.27 1.56 -31.71
N VAL A 225 -6.23 1.21 -32.46
CA VAL A 225 -5.07 0.45 -31.99
C VAL A 225 -3.83 1.32 -32.13
N GLN A 226 -3.03 1.43 -31.07
CA GLN A 226 -1.87 2.31 -31.06
C GLN A 226 -0.62 1.61 -31.61
N ASN A 227 0.01 2.15 -32.65
CA ASN A 227 1.27 1.62 -33.17
C ASN A 227 2.48 2.05 -32.31
N LYS A 228 3.68 1.55 -32.64
CA LYS A 228 4.91 1.86 -31.87
C LYS A 228 5.37 3.32 -32.02
N ALA A 229 4.89 4.05 -33.02
CA ALA A 229 5.09 5.50 -33.17
C ALA A 229 4.12 6.33 -32.30
N GLY A 230 3.19 5.68 -31.58
CA GLY A 230 2.19 6.33 -30.74
C GLY A 230 0.94 6.78 -31.50
N GLU A 231 0.83 6.46 -32.79
CA GLU A 231 -0.29 6.82 -33.65
C GLU A 231 -1.46 5.85 -33.47
N TRP A 232 -2.69 6.37 -33.51
CA TRP A 232 -3.92 5.59 -33.39
C TRP A 232 -4.40 5.13 -34.77
N ILE A 233 -4.32 3.83 -35.03
CA ILE A 233 -4.74 3.18 -36.27
C ILE A 233 -6.19 2.69 -36.12
N PRO A 234 -7.13 3.12 -36.99
CA PRO A 234 -8.52 2.71 -36.90
C PRO A 234 -8.72 1.24 -37.27
N ALA A 235 -9.60 0.57 -36.53
CA ALA A 235 -10.08 -0.78 -36.82
C ALA A 235 -11.59 -0.75 -37.13
N PRO A 236 -11.99 -0.32 -38.34
CA PRO A 236 -13.40 -0.23 -38.74
C PRO A 236 -14.04 -1.63 -38.84
N PRO A 237 -15.34 -1.79 -38.50
CA PRO A 237 -16.03 -3.07 -38.62
C PRO A 237 -15.90 -3.68 -40.02
N MET A 238 -15.60 -4.98 -40.08
CA MET A 238 -15.53 -5.76 -41.31
C MET A 238 -16.51 -6.93 -41.22
N ASP A 239 -17.47 -6.98 -42.14
CA ASP A 239 -18.52 -8.00 -42.17
C ASP A 239 -17.92 -9.42 -42.28
N GLY A 240 -18.44 -10.34 -41.48
CA GLY A 240 -17.97 -11.74 -41.44
C GLY A 240 -16.59 -11.94 -40.81
N SER A 241 -16.08 -10.94 -40.07
CA SER A 241 -14.81 -11.03 -39.37
C SER A 241 -14.96 -11.01 -37.84
N LEU A 242 -13.95 -11.54 -37.16
CA LEU A 242 -13.63 -11.23 -35.77
C LEU A 242 -12.34 -10.41 -35.72
N VAL A 243 -12.27 -9.42 -34.84
CA VAL A 243 -10.99 -8.81 -34.48
C VAL A 243 -10.36 -9.69 -33.40
N VAL A 244 -9.15 -10.15 -33.61
CA VAL A 244 -8.39 -10.91 -32.62
C VAL A 244 -7.23 -10.06 -32.12
N ASN A 245 -7.08 -9.95 -30.80
CA ASN A 245 -5.95 -9.26 -30.21
C ASN A 245 -5.26 -10.06 -29.13
N ILE A 246 -3.98 -9.75 -28.97
CA ILE A 246 -3.07 -10.38 -28.02
C ILE A 246 -3.17 -9.65 -26.69
N GLY A 247 -3.34 -10.42 -25.61
CA GLY A 247 -3.34 -9.86 -24.27
C GLY A 247 -2.01 -10.08 -23.53
N ARG A 248 -1.90 -9.46 -22.35
CA ARG A 248 -0.67 -9.42 -21.56
C ARG A 248 -0.19 -10.78 -21.09
N ALA A 249 -1.10 -11.74 -20.93
CA ALA A 249 -0.71 -13.11 -20.56
C ALA A 249 0.20 -13.73 -21.62
N LEU A 250 -0.15 -13.65 -22.92
CA LEU A 250 0.69 -14.19 -23.99
C LEU A 250 1.98 -13.38 -24.17
N GLU A 251 1.92 -12.04 -24.04
CA GLU A 251 3.12 -11.17 -24.03
C GLU A 251 4.10 -11.60 -22.93
N ALA A 252 3.62 -11.85 -21.71
CA ALA A 252 4.44 -12.29 -20.59
C ALA A 252 5.00 -13.71 -20.78
N LEU A 253 4.16 -14.67 -21.18
CA LEU A 253 4.56 -16.07 -21.39
C LEU A 253 5.64 -16.23 -22.47
N THR A 254 5.64 -15.35 -23.47
CA THR A 254 6.60 -15.39 -24.60
C THR A 254 7.80 -14.46 -24.41
N GLY A 255 7.96 -13.84 -23.24
CA GLY A 255 9.06 -12.90 -22.98
C GLY A 255 9.03 -11.66 -23.88
N GLY A 256 7.84 -11.22 -24.29
CA GLY A 256 7.63 -10.04 -25.13
C GLY A 256 7.71 -10.30 -26.63
N VAL A 257 7.82 -11.56 -27.08
CA VAL A 257 7.80 -11.88 -28.53
C VAL A 257 6.44 -11.58 -29.14
N CYS A 258 5.37 -12.01 -28.48
CA CYS A 258 4.02 -11.59 -28.87
C CYS A 258 3.71 -10.22 -28.25
N THR A 259 3.27 -9.27 -29.06
CA THR A 259 3.00 -7.89 -28.60
C THR A 259 1.56 -7.77 -28.15
N ALA A 260 1.32 -7.39 -26.90
CA ALA A 260 0.00 -6.92 -26.47
C ALA A 260 -0.10 -5.42 -26.77
N THR A 261 -1.03 -5.01 -27.63
CA THR A 261 -1.05 -3.63 -28.15
C THR A 261 -2.10 -2.78 -27.45
N THR A 262 -1.70 -1.55 -27.12
CA THR A 262 -2.60 -0.57 -26.50
C THR A 262 -3.72 -0.23 -27.47
N HIS A 263 -4.97 -0.26 -27.01
CA HIS A 263 -6.14 0.05 -27.81
C HIS A 263 -7.18 0.83 -27.00
N ARG A 264 -8.13 1.47 -27.69
CA ARG A 264 -9.22 2.26 -27.08
C ARG A 264 -10.48 2.26 -27.93
N VAL A 265 -11.57 2.78 -27.38
CA VAL A 265 -12.80 3.07 -28.12
C VAL A 265 -13.07 4.58 -28.16
N SER A 266 -12.96 5.14 -29.36
CA SER A 266 -13.34 6.51 -29.68
C SER A 266 -14.86 6.63 -29.84
N LEU A 267 -15.44 7.56 -29.07
CA LEU A 267 -16.87 7.91 -29.16
C LEU A 267 -17.10 9.18 -29.96
N ALA A 268 -16.20 9.56 -30.87
CA ALA A 268 -16.37 10.76 -31.66
C ALA A 268 -17.75 10.79 -32.34
N PRO A 269 -18.50 11.93 -32.34
CA PRO A 269 -19.87 11.96 -32.84
C PRO A 269 -20.05 11.45 -34.27
N HIS A 270 -19.03 11.64 -35.13
CA HIS A 270 -19.06 11.14 -36.51
C HIS A 270 -19.06 9.59 -36.60
N ASN A 271 -18.72 8.87 -35.54
CA ASN A 271 -18.80 7.41 -35.48
C ASN A 271 -20.24 6.91 -35.35
N PHE A 272 -21.21 7.78 -35.03
CA PHE A 272 -22.61 7.45 -34.75
C PHE A 272 -23.58 7.88 -35.85
N ILE A 273 -23.06 8.29 -37.00
CA ILE A 273 -23.84 8.67 -38.17
C ILE A 273 -23.33 7.92 -39.40
N ASP A 274 -24.23 7.59 -40.32
CA ASP A 274 -23.86 7.02 -41.61
C ASP A 274 -23.31 8.09 -42.57
N ALA A 275 -22.94 7.66 -43.78
CA ALA A 275 -22.42 8.56 -44.83
C ALA A 275 -23.44 9.64 -45.27
N GLN A 276 -24.71 9.48 -44.94
CA GLN A 276 -25.81 10.40 -45.23
C GLN A 276 -26.17 11.29 -44.03
N GLY A 277 -25.50 11.12 -42.89
CA GLY A 277 -25.75 11.86 -41.65
C GLY A 277 -26.90 11.30 -40.81
N THR A 278 -27.44 10.13 -41.14
CA THR A 278 -28.49 9.46 -40.36
C THR A 278 -27.89 8.79 -39.14
N SER A 279 -28.56 8.87 -37.99
CA SER A 279 -28.09 8.21 -36.77
C SER A 279 -28.06 6.69 -36.94
N LEU A 280 -26.94 6.08 -36.54
CA LEU A 280 -26.76 4.63 -36.48
C LEU A 280 -27.27 4.02 -35.16
N GLY A 281 -27.73 4.86 -34.21
CA GLY A 281 -28.11 4.43 -32.87
C GLY A 281 -26.88 4.13 -31.98
N PRO A 282 -26.98 3.18 -31.04
CA PRO A 282 -25.84 2.80 -30.19
C PRO A 282 -24.92 1.77 -30.85
N ARG A 283 -23.62 1.85 -30.52
CA ARG A 283 -22.61 0.86 -30.91
C ARG A 283 -22.63 -0.34 -29.97
N PHE A 284 -22.64 -1.55 -30.53
CA PHE A 284 -22.50 -2.79 -29.76
C PHE A 284 -21.16 -3.48 -30.04
N SER A 285 -20.53 -4.02 -29.00
CA SER A 285 -19.27 -4.77 -29.07
C SER A 285 -19.33 -5.98 -28.16
N ILE A 286 -18.88 -7.13 -28.68
CA ILE A 286 -18.99 -8.42 -27.99
C ILE A 286 -17.61 -9.10 -27.98
N PRO A 287 -16.73 -8.76 -27.02
CA PRO A 287 -15.47 -9.47 -26.84
C PRO A 287 -15.66 -10.76 -26.03
N VAL A 288 -14.99 -11.82 -26.48
CA VAL A 288 -14.77 -13.08 -25.75
C VAL A 288 -13.28 -13.17 -25.39
N PHE A 289 -12.98 -13.21 -24.10
CA PHE A 289 -11.64 -13.27 -23.54
C PHE A 289 -11.29 -14.72 -23.19
N GLN A 290 -10.19 -15.22 -23.74
CA GLN A 290 -9.61 -16.51 -23.40
C GLN A 290 -8.62 -16.32 -22.24
N GLY A 291 -8.99 -16.75 -21.04
CA GLY A 291 -8.13 -16.64 -19.86
C GLY A 291 -7.15 -17.82 -19.73
N ILE A 292 -6.00 -17.58 -19.11
CA ILE A 292 -5.11 -18.67 -18.65
C ILE A 292 -5.57 -19.23 -17.30
N SER A 293 -4.98 -20.35 -16.87
CA SER A 293 -5.30 -21.00 -15.60
C SER A 293 -5.04 -20.08 -14.40
N LEU A 294 -5.91 -20.16 -13.40
CA LEU A 294 -5.81 -19.39 -12.15
C LEU A 294 -4.71 -19.88 -11.21
N ASP A 295 -4.30 -21.13 -11.37
CA ASP A 295 -3.30 -21.75 -10.50
C ASP A 295 -1.87 -21.53 -11.00
N LEU A 296 -1.68 -20.86 -12.14
CA LEU A 296 -0.36 -20.54 -12.63
C LEU A 296 0.37 -19.59 -11.67
N SER A 297 1.65 -19.87 -11.48
CA SER A 297 2.62 -19.06 -10.75
C SER A 297 3.96 -19.12 -11.49
N ALA A 298 4.92 -18.27 -11.14
CA ALA A 298 6.22 -18.24 -11.80
C ALA A 298 6.93 -19.61 -11.79
N ALA A 299 6.77 -20.39 -10.72
CA ALA A 299 7.37 -21.72 -10.58
C ALA A 299 6.83 -22.77 -11.58
N ASN A 300 5.63 -22.55 -12.11
CA ASN A 300 4.92 -23.53 -12.95
C ASN A 300 4.79 -23.05 -14.40
N VAL A 301 5.48 -21.97 -14.77
CA VAL A 301 5.54 -21.48 -16.14
C VAL A 301 6.89 -21.82 -16.75
N SER A 302 6.87 -22.62 -17.81
CA SER A 302 8.06 -22.92 -18.60
C SER A 302 7.69 -22.94 -20.09
N LEU A 303 8.32 -22.05 -20.86
CA LEU A 303 8.18 -21.97 -22.31
C LEU A 303 9.54 -21.58 -22.91
N ASP A 304 10.16 -22.50 -23.65
CA ASP A 304 11.43 -22.25 -24.33
C ASP A 304 11.18 -21.71 -25.75
N ILE A 305 11.39 -20.41 -25.94
CA ILE A 305 11.22 -19.76 -27.24
C ILE A 305 12.48 -19.98 -28.11
N PRO A 306 12.35 -20.56 -29.31
CA PRO A 306 13.50 -20.78 -30.19
C PRO A 306 14.30 -19.50 -30.44
N PRO A 307 15.65 -19.55 -30.46
CA PRO A 307 16.47 -18.34 -30.59
C PRO A 307 16.11 -17.47 -31.80
N HIS A 308 15.82 -18.08 -32.96
CA HIS A 308 15.46 -17.34 -34.17
C HIS A 308 14.11 -16.61 -34.08
N ILE A 309 13.21 -17.05 -33.18
CA ILE A 309 11.93 -16.40 -32.89
C ILE A 309 12.11 -15.32 -31.84
N ARG A 310 12.87 -15.61 -30.78
CA ARG A 310 13.23 -14.63 -29.75
C ARG A 310 13.94 -13.40 -30.35
N ASP A 311 14.78 -13.63 -31.36
CA ASP A 311 15.57 -12.58 -32.02
C ASP A 311 14.77 -11.73 -33.03
N LEU A 312 13.48 -12.03 -33.24
CA LEU A 312 12.53 -11.14 -33.94
C LEU A 312 12.26 -9.86 -33.14
N VAL A 313 12.35 -9.93 -31.81
CA VAL A 313 12.23 -8.76 -30.92
C VAL A 313 13.62 -8.41 -30.39
N ARG A 314 14.23 -7.37 -30.98
CA ARG A 314 15.57 -6.88 -30.59
C ARG A 314 15.53 -5.69 -29.62
N ASP A 315 14.34 -5.18 -29.34
CA ASP A 315 14.15 -4.06 -28.42
C ASP A 315 14.26 -4.56 -26.98
N GLU A 316 15.36 -4.21 -26.31
CA GLU A 316 15.62 -4.56 -24.91
C GLU A 316 14.54 -4.02 -23.97
N LYS A 317 13.95 -2.86 -24.30
CA LYS A 317 12.87 -2.29 -23.49
C LYS A 317 11.62 -3.16 -23.54
N VAL A 318 11.27 -3.68 -24.72
CA VAL A 318 10.11 -4.60 -24.86
C VAL A 318 10.32 -5.87 -24.03
N ARG A 319 11.54 -6.42 -24.03
CA ARG A 319 11.88 -7.59 -23.21
C ARG A 319 11.81 -7.29 -21.72
N SER A 320 12.38 -6.17 -21.28
CA SER A 320 12.33 -5.73 -19.88
C SER A 320 10.90 -5.43 -19.40
N ASP A 321 10.08 -4.78 -20.23
CA ASP A 321 8.67 -4.51 -19.95
C ASP A 321 7.86 -5.82 -19.84
N ALA A 322 8.16 -6.81 -20.68
CA ALA A 322 7.54 -8.13 -20.61
C ALA A 322 7.95 -8.90 -19.35
N GLU A 323 9.23 -8.86 -18.96
CA GLU A 323 9.73 -9.45 -17.71
C GLU A 323 9.09 -8.80 -16.48
N ALA A 324 9.00 -7.47 -16.44
CA ALA A 324 8.29 -6.76 -15.39
C ALA A 324 6.79 -7.09 -15.35
N THR A 325 6.19 -7.37 -16.51
CA THR A 325 4.80 -7.84 -16.62
C THR A 325 4.66 -9.25 -16.07
N PHE A 326 5.58 -10.15 -16.43
CA PHE A 326 5.63 -11.52 -15.93
C PHE A 326 5.76 -11.54 -14.41
N ASN A 327 6.78 -10.88 -13.86
CA ASN A 327 7.03 -10.83 -12.42
C ASN A 327 5.83 -10.29 -11.64
N ARG A 328 5.08 -9.34 -12.21
CA ARG A 328 3.87 -8.79 -11.60
C ARG A 328 2.68 -9.74 -11.69
N MET A 329 2.44 -10.32 -12.87
CA MET A 329 1.29 -11.20 -13.11
C MET A 329 1.41 -12.52 -12.35
N PHE A 330 2.62 -13.04 -12.22
CA PHE A 330 2.93 -14.31 -11.57
C PHE A 330 3.53 -14.14 -10.15
N ARG A 331 3.32 -12.97 -9.52
CA ARG A 331 3.61 -12.77 -8.09
C ARG A 331 2.56 -13.51 -7.27
N GLY A 332 2.89 -14.73 -6.84
CA GLY A 332 1.91 -15.66 -6.27
C GLY A 332 1.13 -16.39 -7.36
N ARG A 333 -0.13 -16.75 -7.10
CA ARG A 333 -1.00 -17.35 -8.13
C ARG A 333 -1.74 -16.26 -8.90
N ILE A 334 -1.89 -16.44 -10.22
CA ILE A 334 -2.64 -15.50 -11.08
C ILE A 334 -4.04 -15.19 -10.54
N GLY A 335 -4.72 -16.20 -9.99
CA GLY A 335 -6.06 -16.00 -9.45
C GLY A 335 -6.12 -15.02 -8.30
N GLU A 336 -5.12 -14.99 -7.43
CA GLU A 336 -5.08 -14.07 -6.29
C GLU A 336 -5.06 -12.63 -6.79
N GLY A 337 -4.12 -12.32 -7.71
CA GLY A 337 -4.05 -11.00 -8.35
C GLY A 337 -5.32 -10.65 -9.12
N THR A 338 -5.93 -11.63 -9.81
CA THR A 338 -7.18 -11.43 -10.55
C THR A 338 -8.35 -11.11 -9.62
N LEU A 339 -8.48 -11.83 -8.51
CA LEU A 339 -9.53 -11.56 -7.52
C LEU A 339 -9.32 -10.20 -6.86
N ILE A 340 -8.10 -9.86 -6.46
CA ILE A 340 -7.75 -8.54 -5.89
C ILE A 340 -8.14 -7.42 -6.87
N HIS A 341 -7.80 -7.57 -8.15
CA HIS A 341 -8.20 -6.61 -9.19
C HIS A 341 -9.72 -6.50 -9.31
N ARG A 342 -10.45 -7.62 -9.22
CA ARG A 342 -11.91 -7.64 -9.32
C ARG A 342 -12.58 -6.97 -8.13
N VAL A 343 -12.17 -7.27 -6.89
CA VAL A 343 -12.76 -6.64 -5.69
C VAL A 343 -12.46 -5.14 -5.64
N THR A 344 -11.28 -4.70 -6.10
CA THR A 344 -10.92 -3.28 -6.09
C THR A 344 -11.60 -2.49 -7.22
N SER A 345 -11.84 -3.12 -8.38
CA SER A 345 -12.54 -2.52 -9.52
C SER A 345 -14.07 -2.50 -9.35
N HIS A 346 -14.62 -3.51 -8.67
CA HIS A 346 -16.04 -3.65 -8.35
C HIS A 346 -16.23 -3.65 -6.84
N GLN A 347 -15.96 -2.50 -6.21
CA GLN A 347 -15.96 -2.37 -4.75
C GLN A 347 -17.32 -2.65 -4.10
N ASP A 348 -18.41 -2.50 -4.84
CA ASP A 348 -19.76 -2.88 -4.41
C ASP A 348 -19.89 -4.40 -4.24
N VAL A 349 -19.39 -5.18 -5.21
CA VAL A 349 -19.26 -6.64 -5.10
C VAL A 349 -18.30 -6.98 -3.96
N GLY A 350 -17.15 -6.31 -3.89
CA GLY A 350 -16.15 -6.47 -2.83
C GLY A 350 -16.73 -6.24 -1.44
N ARG A 351 -17.47 -5.16 -1.21
CA ARG A 351 -18.13 -4.87 0.08
C ARG A 351 -19.15 -5.94 0.46
N ARG A 352 -19.90 -6.46 -0.51
CA ARG A 352 -20.97 -7.44 -0.25
C ARG A 352 -20.43 -8.84 0.00
N TRP A 353 -19.42 -9.28 -0.76
CA TRP A 353 -18.99 -10.68 -0.79
C TRP A 353 -17.57 -10.92 -0.26
N TYR A 354 -16.71 -9.89 -0.24
CA TYR A 354 -15.30 -9.97 0.12
C TYR A 354 -14.83 -8.78 0.98
N PRO A 355 -15.56 -8.39 2.05
CA PRO A 355 -15.31 -7.13 2.76
C PRO A 355 -13.90 -7.04 3.33
N GLU A 356 -13.37 -8.15 3.85
CA GLU A 356 -12.02 -8.23 4.42
C GLU A 356 -10.94 -8.08 3.33
N LEU A 357 -11.06 -8.83 2.23
CA LEU A 357 -10.11 -8.73 1.12
C LEU A 357 -10.14 -7.35 0.47
N LEU A 358 -11.31 -6.74 0.34
CA LEU A 358 -11.43 -5.37 -0.16
C LEU A 358 -10.75 -4.38 0.80
N ALA A 359 -11.00 -4.49 2.10
CA ALA A 359 -10.35 -3.61 3.09
C ALA A 359 -8.83 -3.71 3.01
N TRP A 360 -8.30 -4.93 2.97
CA TRP A 360 -6.87 -5.20 2.79
C TRP A 360 -6.33 -4.59 1.49
N ALA A 361 -6.98 -4.86 0.35
CA ALA A 361 -6.51 -4.36 -0.94
C ALA A 361 -6.58 -2.83 -1.05
N LEU A 362 -7.55 -2.18 -0.39
CA LEU A 362 -7.66 -0.73 -0.37
C LEU A 362 -6.58 -0.05 0.46
N VAL A 363 -6.06 -0.71 1.52
CA VAL A 363 -4.89 -0.21 2.26
C VAL A 363 -3.66 -0.16 1.35
N ASP A 364 -3.43 -1.21 0.56
CA ASP A 364 -2.31 -1.24 -0.41
C ASP A 364 -2.47 -0.22 -1.55
N LEU A 365 -3.71 0.08 -1.94
CA LEU A 365 -4.02 1.08 -2.97
C LEU A 365 -4.19 2.50 -2.43
N ALA A 366 -4.06 2.70 -1.12
CA ALA A 366 -4.13 4.02 -0.51
C ALA A 366 -3.12 4.95 -1.19
N THR A 367 -3.57 6.17 -1.50
CA THR A 367 -2.73 7.23 -2.06
C THR A 367 -2.55 8.35 -1.04
N ALA A 368 -1.52 9.18 -1.20
CA ALA A 368 -1.28 10.34 -0.34
C ALA A 368 -2.57 11.14 -0.09
N GLY A 369 -2.87 11.45 1.17
CA GLY A 369 -4.15 12.04 1.62
C GLY A 369 -5.18 11.03 2.11
N SER A 370 -4.90 9.72 2.06
CA SER A 370 -5.81 8.69 2.56
C SER A 370 -5.74 8.54 4.07
N THR A 371 -6.89 8.26 4.70
CA THR A 371 -6.97 7.88 6.10
C THR A 371 -7.33 6.40 6.24
N ILE A 372 -6.51 5.66 6.98
CA ILE A 372 -6.70 4.27 7.37
C ILE A 372 -7.22 4.26 8.80
N TYR A 373 -8.43 3.75 8.98
CA TYR A 373 -9.07 3.61 10.28
C TYR A 373 -8.95 2.17 10.80
N LEU A 374 -8.35 2.00 11.97
CA LEU A 374 -8.34 0.76 12.71
C LEU A 374 -9.53 0.72 13.67
N ARG A 375 -10.30 -0.37 13.61
CA ARG A 375 -11.43 -0.59 14.53
C ARG A 375 -10.93 -1.16 15.86
N LYS A 376 -11.73 -1.01 16.91
CA LYS A 376 -11.46 -1.55 18.25
C LYS A 376 -10.99 -3.00 18.19
N GLY A 377 -9.97 -3.33 18.96
CA GLY A 377 -9.48 -4.69 19.06
C GLY A 377 -8.01 -4.78 19.46
N THR A 378 -7.58 -6.02 19.65
CA THR A 378 -6.17 -6.39 19.77
C THR A 378 -5.77 -7.12 18.50
N PHE A 379 -4.79 -6.57 17.78
CA PHE A 379 -4.25 -7.11 16.55
C PHE A 379 -2.89 -7.74 16.84
N SER A 380 -2.71 -9.01 16.52
CA SER A 380 -1.46 -9.75 16.78
C SER A 380 -0.81 -10.16 15.47
N PRO A 381 -0.16 -9.23 14.74
CA PRO A 381 0.44 -9.54 13.46
C PRO A 381 1.66 -10.46 13.62
N SER A 382 1.86 -11.37 12.67
CA SER A 382 3.05 -12.25 12.62
C SER A 382 4.21 -11.66 11.82
N SER A 383 4.05 -10.44 11.33
CA SER A 383 5.06 -9.65 10.62
C SER A 383 4.82 -8.17 10.94
N ASN A 384 5.86 -7.36 10.98
CA ASN A 384 5.73 -5.95 11.31
C ASN A 384 4.98 -5.15 10.23
N ILE A 385 4.46 -4.00 10.63
CA ILE A 385 3.75 -3.09 9.73
C ILE A 385 4.80 -2.19 9.08
N GLN A 386 5.17 -2.54 7.85
CA GLN A 386 6.17 -1.86 7.05
C GLN A 386 5.59 -0.62 6.36
N ILE A 387 6.14 0.56 6.68
CA ILE A 387 5.74 1.84 6.12
C ILE A 387 6.90 2.41 5.31
N THR A 388 6.80 2.24 3.99
CA THR A 388 7.85 2.61 3.01
C THR A 388 7.34 3.56 1.92
N LYS A 389 6.08 3.98 2.00
CA LYS A 389 5.48 4.95 1.06
C LYS A 389 5.48 6.32 1.69
N SER A 390 5.72 7.38 0.93
CA SER A 390 5.59 8.76 1.43
C SER A 390 4.28 9.41 1.00
N GLY A 391 3.69 10.17 1.92
CA GLY A 391 2.62 11.12 1.65
C GLY A 391 3.15 12.36 0.93
N LYS A 392 2.45 13.48 1.06
CA LYS A 392 2.89 14.79 0.54
C LYS A 392 2.59 15.88 1.56
N PRO A 393 3.31 17.02 1.52
CA PRO A 393 2.88 18.22 2.22
C PRO A 393 1.41 18.54 1.90
N GLY A 394 0.57 18.66 2.93
CA GLY A 394 -0.87 18.92 2.79
C GLY A 394 -1.73 17.73 2.34
N ALA A 395 -1.14 16.56 2.11
CA ALA A 395 -1.85 15.31 1.84
C ALA A 395 -1.08 14.13 2.48
N PRO A 396 -0.96 14.09 3.81
CA PRO A 396 -0.30 13.00 4.50
C PRO A 396 -1.13 11.71 4.42
N TYR A 397 -0.50 10.57 4.64
CA TYR A 397 -1.24 9.37 5.03
C TYR A 397 -1.58 9.45 6.51
N VAL A 398 -2.77 9.01 6.89
CA VAL A 398 -3.19 8.98 8.30
C VAL A 398 -3.49 7.55 8.72
N LEU A 399 -2.86 7.05 9.77
CA LEU A 399 -3.21 5.78 10.42
C LEU A 399 -3.71 6.05 11.83
N ARG A 400 -4.95 5.68 12.12
CA ARG A 400 -5.55 5.98 13.43
C ARG A 400 -6.62 5.01 13.87
N ALA A 401 -6.88 4.98 15.18
CA ALA A 401 -8.10 4.37 15.68
C ALA A 401 -9.36 5.10 15.18
N TYR A 402 -10.42 4.33 14.92
CA TYR A 402 -11.71 4.84 14.49
C TYR A 402 -12.49 5.42 15.67
N ASP A 403 -12.86 6.71 15.62
CA ASP A 403 -13.83 7.33 16.52
C ASP A 403 -13.56 7.09 18.04
N GLY A 404 -12.30 7.29 18.46
CA GLY A 404 -11.89 7.10 19.86
C GLY A 404 -11.92 5.65 20.35
N GLU A 405 -12.11 4.68 19.45
CA GLU A 405 -12.01 3.26 19.76
C GLU A 405 -10.61 2.90 20.28
N LYS A 406 -10.53 1.91 21.17
CA LYS A 406 -9.25 1.42 21.68
C LYS A 406 -8.65 0.38 20.73
N VAL A 407 -7.49 0.70 20.17
CA VAL A 407 -6.72 -0.18 19.28
C VAL A 407 -5.42 -0.57 19.97
N ILE A 408 -5.19 -1.87 20.11
CA ILE A 408 -3.95 -2.44 20.61
C ILE A 408 -3.31 -3.27 19.50
N ILE A 409 -2.04 -3.05 19.21
CA ILE A 409 -1.24 -3.90 18.33
C ILE A 409 -0.21 -4.62 19.21
N ASP A 410 -0.32 -5.94 19.24
CA ASP A 410 0.48 -6.84 20.08
C ASP A 410 1.55 -7.52 19.23
N GLY A 411 2.79 -7.10 19.41
CA GLY A 411 3.96 -7.56 18.67
C GLY A 411 4.52 -8.91 19.12
N GLU A 412 3.91 -9.59 20.10
CA GLU A 412 4.44 -10.84 20.66
C GLU A 412 4.66 -11.94 19.59
N ALA A 413 3.89 -11.91 18.49
CA ALA A 413 4.01 -12.88 17.39
C ALA A 413 5.04 -12.48 16.31
N LEU A 414 5.74 -11.35 16.46
CA LEU A 414 6.73 -10.89 15.50
C LEU A 414 8.02 -11.73 15.54
N PRO A 415 8.77 -11.81 14.42
CA PRO A 415 10.07 -12.47 14.39
C PRO A 415 11.00 -11.94 15.49
N GLY A 416 11.71 -12.84 16.16
CA GLY A 416 12.71 -12.48 17.18
C GLY A 416 12.16 -11.72 18.38
N THR A 417 10.91 -12.01 18.81
CA THR A 417 10.24 -11.27 19.89
C THR A 417 9.75 -12.19 21.03
N PRO A 418 10.29 -12.07 22.25
CA PRO A 418 11.60 -11.48 22.53
C PRO A 418 12.73 -12.29 21.86
N ALA A 419 13.84 -11.64 21.54
CA ALA A 419 15.05 -12.35 21.17
C ALA A 419 15.81 -12.77 22.43
N GLU A 420 16.66 -13.79 22.30
CA GLU A 420 17.51 -14.29 23.39
C GLU A 420 18.63 -13.29 23.74
N LEU A 421 19.27 -13.49 24.90
CA LEU A 421 20.45 -12.73 25.31
C LEU A 421 21.52 -12.71 24.21
N ASP A 422 22.12 -11.53 23.99
CA ASP A 422 23.13 -11.22 22.97
C ASP A 422 22.66 -11.35 21.51
N ALA A 423 21.38 -11.61 21.26
CA ALA A 423 20.84 -11.69 19.90
C ALA A 423 20.69 -10.29 19.27
N SER A 424 21.16 -10.16 18.03
CA SER A 424 20.91 -8.98 17.20
C SER A 424 19.63 -9.16 16.39
N LEU A 425 18.81 -8.11 16.33
CA LEU A 425 17.61 -8.08 15.51
C LEU A 425 17.92 -7.35 14.19
N PRO A 426 17.67 -7.97 13.02
CA PRO A 426 17.81 -7.31 11.73
C PRO A 426 16.99 -6.01 11.68
N ASN A 427 17.48 -4.99 10.96
CA ASN A 427 16.79 -3.70 10.87
C ASN A 427 15.34 -3.86 10.41
N GLU A 428 15.11 -4.67 9.37
CA GLU A 428 13.78 -4.93 8.81
C GLU A 428 12.81 -5.61 9.76
N ASP A 429 13.28 -6.22 10.85
CA ASP A 429 12.45 -6.87 11.88
C ASP A 429 12.17 -5.96 13.08
N ARG A 430 12.76 -4.76 13.14
CA ARG A 430 12.57 -3.81 14.26
C ARG A 430 11.20 -3.13 14.17
N GLY A 431 10.57 -2.92 15.32
CA GLY A 431 9.30 -2.17 15.45
C GLY A 431 8.05 -2.97 15.11
N ILE A 432 6.99 -2.78 15.89
CA ILE A 432 5.63 -3.12 15.48
C ILE A 432 5.24 -2.24 14.29
N LEU A 433 5.45 -0.93 14.46
CA LEU A 433 5.46 0.03 13.36
C LEU A 433 6.91 0.25 12.93
N HIS A 434 7.23 -0.20 11.71
CA HIS A 434 8.52 0.00 11.09
C HIS A 434 8.38 1.06 10.00
N ILE A 435 8.91 2.26 10.25
CA ILE A 435 8.89 3.38 9.30
C ILE A 435 10.31 3.56 8.77
N GLN A 436 10.49 3.40 7.46
CA GLN A 436 11.80 3.59 6.83
C GLN A 436 11.67 4.31 5.50
N ASP A 437 12.53 5.32 5.29
CA ASP A 437 12.59 6.11 4.05
C ASP A 437 11.23 6.73 3.67
N ALA A 438 10.39 7.01 4.68
CA ALA A 438 9.01 7.43 4.52
C ALA A 438 8.74 8.79 5.18
N GLU A 439 7.93 9.61 4.50
CA GLU A 439 7.61 10.97 4.94
C GLU A 439 6.12 11.26 4.89
N TYR A 440 5.69 12.28 5.65
CA TYR A 440 4.33 12.80 5.68
C TYR A 440 3.29 11.74 6.07
N TRP A 441 3.56 11.03 7.16
CA TRP A 441 2.57 10.22 7.87
C TRP A 441 2.10 10.89 9.14
N GLU A 442 0.85 10.62 9.49
CA GLU A 442 0.28 10.97 10.78
C GLU A 442 -0.28 9.72 11.48
N PHE A 443 0.16 9.49 12.71
CA PHE A 443 -0.24 8.35 13.53
C PHE A 443 -0.98 8.84 14.78
N TYR A 444 -2.15 8.28 15.04
CA TYR A 444 -2.97 8.68 16.18
C TYR A 444 -3.56 7.51 16.96
N ASP A 445 -3.58 7.65 18.28
CA ASP A 445 -4.46 6.87 19.16
C ASP A 445 -4.19 5.34 19.12
N LEU A 446 -2.90 4.94 19.06
CA LEU A 446 -2.47 3.54 18.98
C LEU A 446 -1.74 3.10 20.25
N GLU A 447 -2.03 1.88 20.72
CA GLU A 447 -1.29 1.22 21.80
C GLU A 447 -0.47 0.05 21.24
N LEU A 448 0.84 0.07 21.42
CA LEU A 448 1.81 -0.87 20.85
C LEU A 448 2.51 -1.61 21.99
N ILE A 449 2.34 -2.94 22.04
CA ILE A 449 2.77 -3.75 23.18
C ILE A 449 3.56 -4.97 22.75
N ASN A 450 4.46 -5.43 23.63
CA ASN A 450 5.20 -6.68 23.47
C ASN A 450 5.94 -6.84 22.13
N GLY A 451 6.27 -5.74 21.46
CA GLY A 451 7.06 -5.76 20.23
C GLY A 451 8.55 -5.77 20.52
N PRO A 452 9.40 -6.01 19.50
CA PRO A 452 10.82 -5.74 19.64
C PRO A 452 11.03 -4.25 19.90
N TYR A 453 10.36 -3.37 19.16
CA TYR A 453 10.16 -1.96 19.51
C TYR A 453 8.67 -1.66 19.38
N GLY A 454 8.15 -0.65 20.08
CA GLY A 454 6.81 -0.15 19.78
C GLY A 454 6.79 0.53 18.41
N VAL A 455 7.51 1.64 18.30
CA VAL A 455 7.77 2.36 17.05
C VAL A 455 9.26 2.36 16.78
N TYR A 456 9.64 1.99 15.56
CA TYR A 456 11.00 2.16 15.04
C TYR A 456 10.92 2.95 13.73
N SER A 457 11.45 4.17 13.74
CA SER A 457 11.39 5.12 12.63
C SER A 457 12.80 5.54 12.23
N ARG A 458 13.24 5.09 11.07
CA ARG A 458 14.61 5.28 10.58
C ARG A 458 14.62 6.05 9.27
N ASP A 459 15.51 7.02 9.13
CA ASP A 459 15.69 7.78 7.87
C ASP A 459 14.34 8.38 7.36
N ALA A 460 13.47 8.72 8.31
CA ALA A 460 12.09 9.09 8.08
C ALA A 460 11.83 10.50 8.63
N SER A 461 11.18 11.34 7.84
CA SER A 461 11.07 12.78 8.12
C SER A 461 9.66 13.32 7.94
N ASN A 462 9.37 14.47 8.54
CA ASN A 462 8.07 15.14 8.41
C ASN A 462 6.87 14.28 8.85
N ASN A 463 7.09 13.37 9.81
CA ASN A 463 6.03 12.51 10.35
C ASN A 463 5.49 13.06 11.69
N HIS A 464 4.21 12.81 11.93
CA HIS A 464 3.48 13.25 13.11
C HIS A 464 2.98 12.04 13.90
N TYR A 465 3.25 12.01 15.18
CA TYR A 465 2.85 10.94 16.09
C TYR A 465 2.13 11.57 17.27
N GLU A 466 0.89 11.19 17.55
CA GLU A 466 0.11 11.84 18.59
C GLU A 466 -0.72 10.83 19.40
N ARG A 467 -0.61 10.90 20.73
CA ARG A 467 -1.28 9.98 21.66
C ARG A 467 -0.98 8.51 21.35
N ILE A 468 0.29 8.23 21.06
CA ILE A 468 0.81 6.87 20.96
C ILE A 468 1.15 6.36 22.36
N VAL A 469 0.82 5.10 22.63
CA VAL A 469 1.20 4.40 23.85
C VAL A 469 2.11 3.25 23.47
N THR A 470 3.30 3.18 24.06
CA THR A 470 4.25 2.08 23.86
C THR A 470 4.57 1.48 25.22
N ARG A 471 4.25 0.20 25.42
CA ARG A 471 4.48 -0.40 26.74
C ARG A 471 4.82 -1.86 26.69
N ASP A 472 5.57 -2.30 27.70
CA ASP A 472 5.94 -3.70 27.88
C ASP A 472 6.65 -4.27 26.62
N ASN A 473 7.27 -3.43 25.79
CA ASN A 473 8.06 -3.88 24.64
C ASN A 473 9.39 -4.47 25.11
N TYR A 474 10.01 -5.25 24.22
CA TYR A 474 11.26 -5.99 24.44
C TYR A 474 12.52 -5.20 24.01
N GLU A 475 12.33 -3.93 23.67
CA GLU A 475 13.33 -2.87 23.50
C GLU A 475 12.58 -1.54 23.72
N THR A 476 13.20 -0.43 23.37
CA THR A 476 12.70 0.95 23.40
C THR A 476 11.29 1.06 22.87
N GLY A 477 10.48 1.79 23.62
CA GLY A 477 9.08 2.00 23.25
C GLY A 477 8.95 2.76 21.93
N PHE A 478 9.65 3.88 21.78
CA PHE A 478 9.59 4.73 20.59
C PHE A 478 10.99 5.21 20.19
N GLN A 479 11.45 4.87 18.98
CA GLN A 479 12.77 5.24 18.48
C GLN A 479 12.70 6.01 17.16
N LEU A 480 13.37 7.16 17.11
CA LEU A 480 13.83 7.83 15.89
C LEU A 480 15.31 7.53 15.67
N GLN A 481 15.72 7.35 14.42
CA GLN A 481 17.11 7.03 14.07
C GLN A 481 17.51 7.50 12.66
N GLY A 482 18.81 7.67 12.42
CA GLY A 482 19.37 7.97 11.11
C GLY A 482 19.09 9.41 10.70
N ALA A 483 18.79 9.64 9.42
CA ALA A 483 18.48 10.95 8.82
C ALA A 483 17.08 11.49 9.21
N ALA A 484 16.66 11.26 10.46
CA ALA A 484 15.32 11.63 10.93
C ALA A 484 15.23 13.14 11.15
N SER A 485 14.34 13.84 10.45
CA SER A 485 14.18 15.29 10.57
C SER A 485 12.71 15.72 10.62
N ASN A 486 12.42 16.83 11.30
CA ASN A 486 11.09 17.43 11.37
C ASN A 486 9.98 16.45 11.84
N ASN A 487 10.33 15.44 12.65
CA ASN A 487 9.33 14.56 13.23
C ASN A 487 8.75 15.18 14.50
N THR A 488 7.44 15.10 14.67
CA THR A 488 6.75 15.63 15.85
C THR A 488 6.09 14.49 16.61
N VAL A 489 6.46 14.32 17.88
CA VAL A 489 5.91 13.32 18.80
C VAL A 489 5.19 14.02 19.95
N LEU A 490 3.85 13.94 19.96
CA LEU A 490 2.99 14.59 20.94
C LEU A 490 2.30 13.58 21.85
N TYR A 491 2.31 13.89 23.15
CA TYR A 491 1.51 13.17 24.14
C TYR A 491 1.79 11.65 24.20
N LEU A 492 3.04 11.25 23.96
CA LEU A 492 3.51 9.88 24.08
C LEU A 492 3.42 9.39 25.54
N ASP A 493 2.92 8.19 25.74
CA ASP A 493 3.11 7.43 26.98
C ASP A 493 3.98 6.21 26.69
N SER A 494 5.19 6.18 27.23
CA SER A 494 6.12 5.07 27.01
C SER A 494 6.64 4.48 28.32
N TYR A 495 6.34 3.20 28.57
CA TYR A 495 6.60 2.63 29.89
C TYR A 495 6.80 1.12 29.97
N ARG A 496 7.55 0.70 30.99
CA ARG A 496 7.84 -0.71 31.27
C ARG A 496 8.47 -1.45 30.09
N ASN A 497 9.09 -0.73 29.18
CA ASN A 497 9.90 -1.33 28.13
C ASN A 497 11.16 -1.95 28.75
N ARG A 498 11.59 -3.09 28.22
CA ARG A 498 12.67 -3.91 28.78
C ARG A 498 13.47 -4.59 27.68
N ASP A 499 14.79 -4.66 27.75
CA ASP A 499 15.57 -5.43 26.78
C ASP A 499 16.15 -6.70 27.43
N PRO A 500 15.52 -7.88 27.26
CA PRO A 500 16.11 -9.13 27.72
C PRO A 500 17.38 -9.51 26.95
N ARG A 501 17.62 -8.94 25.76
CA ARG A 501 18.79 -9.25 24.92
C ARG A 501 20.07 -8.62 25.42
N LYS A 502 19.96 -7.55 26.22
CA LYS A 502 21.08 -6.80 26.79
C LYS A 502 20.94 -6.57 28.29
N ASN A 503 20.36 -7.54 29.02
CA ASN A 503 20.28 -7.47 30.49
C ASN A 503 19.63 -6.19 31.05
N GLY A 504 18.73 -5.57 30.29
CA GLY A 504 18.08 -4.32 30.63
C GLY A 504 18.78 -3.05 30.15
N GLU A 505 19.89 -3.14 29.44
CA GLU A 505 20.48 -2.02 28.69
C GLU A 505 19.67 -1.77 27.40
N SER A 506 19.62 -0.53 26.90
CA SER A 506 19.04 -0.10 25.61
C SER A 506 17.52 0.05 25.50
N ALA A 507 16.71 -0.35 26.49
CA ALA A 507 15.25 -0.22 26.39
C ALA A 507 14.71 1.03 27.11
N ASP A 508 14.57 2.09 26.33
CA ASP A 508 14.13 3.40 26.80
C ASP A 508 12.63 3.65 26.64
N GLY A 509 12.16 4.72 27.26
CA GLY A 509 10.84 5.27 26.94
C GLY A 509 10.82 5.85 25.53
N PHE A 510 11.67 6.83 25.28
CA PHE A 510 11.84 7.48 23.98
C PHE A 510 13.33 7.56 23.63
N ALA A 511 13.65 7.23 22.39
CA ALA A 511 14.99 7.37 21.84
C ALA A 511 14.96 8.21 20.56
N CYS A 512 15.97 9.07 20.41
CA CYS A 512 16.33 9.66 19.13
C CYS A 512 17.84 9.54 19.03
N LYS A 513 18.31 8.45 18.42
CA LYS A 513 19.69 7.95 18.55
C LYS A 513 20.35 7.71 17.21
N GLU A 514 21.68 7.61 17.21
CA GLU A 514 22.48 7.08 16.10
C GLU A 514 22.12 7.73 14.74
N GLY A 515 22.41 9.02 14.59
CA GLY A 515 22.11 9.76 13.36
C GLY A 515 22.13 11.27 13.47
N GLU A 516 21.52 11.92 12.48
CA GLU A 516 21.44 13.38 12.39
C GLU A 516 20.12 13.81 11.73
N GLY A 517 19.68 15.02 12.02
CA GLY A 517 18.49 15.62 11.43
C GLY A 517 17.81 16.61 12.36
N GLU A 518 17.59 17.81 11.84
CA GLU A 518 17.07 18.93 12.61
C GLU A 518 15.54 18.91 12.74
N GLY A 519 15.03 19.64 13.75
CA GLY A 519 13.61 19.92 13.88
C GLY A 519 12.76 18.80 14.49
N ASN A 520 13.38 17.76 15.07
CA ASN A 520 12.65 16.74 15.80
C ASN A 520 12.15 17.29 17.15
N VAL A 521 10.88 17.03 17.47
CA VAL A 521 10.20 17.54 18.66
C VAL A 521 9.53 16.40 19.43
N LEU A 522 9.81 16.33 20.74
CA LEU A 522 9.02 15.57 21.71
C LEU A 522 8.30 16.54 22.64
N ARG A 523 6.97 16.48 22.71
CA ARG A 523 6.18 17.37 23.58
C ARG A 523 5.09 16.64 24.35
N GLY A 524 4.95 16.95 25.64
CA GLY A 524 3.84 16.45 26.46
C GLY A 524 3.95 14.96 26.79
N ALA A 525 5.14 14.37 26.70
CA ALA A 525 5.34 12.94 26.87
C ALA A 525 5.46 12.52 28.35
N ARG A 526 5.19 11.24 28.63
CA ARG A 526 5.41 10.59 29.92
C ARG A 526 6.20 9.32 29.71
N LEU A 527 7.35 9.21 30.37
CA LEU A 527 8.34 8.17 30.16
C LEU A 527 8.66 7.52 31.51
N TRP A 528 8.20 6.29 31.76
CA TRP A 528 8.33 5.74 33.10
C TRP A 528 8.53 4.26 33.24
N ASN A 529 9.19 3.90 34.34
CA ASN A 529 9.49 2.52 34.69
C ASN A 529 10.12 1.74 33.53
N ASN A 530 10.79 2.39 32.60
CA ASN A 530 11.60 1.74 31.58
C ASN A 530 12.85 1.18 32.25
N VAL A 531 13.37 0.09 31.69
CA VAL A 531 14.48 -0.63 32.32
C VAL A 531 15.77 0.16 32.31
N ASP A 532 15.98 0.96 31.25
CA ASP A 532 17.18 1.75 31.03
C ASP A 532 16.89 3.21 31.37
N ASP A 533 16.71 4.09 30.38
CA ASP A 533 16.41 5.49 30.60
C ASP A 533 14.95 5.86 30.29
N GLY A 534 14.51 7.00 30.80
CA GLY A 534 13.26 7.59 30.35
C GLY A 534 13.37 8.07 28.90
N LEU A 535 14.41 8.83 28.63
CA LEU A 535 14.75 9.37 27.33
C LEU A 535 16.24 9.25 27.09
N ASP A 536 16.63 8.89 25.86
CA ASP A 536 18.03 8.79 25.46
C ASP A 536 18.28 9.33 24.03
N LEU A 537 19.28 10.20 23.90
CA LEU A 537 19.73 10.85 22.66
C LEU A 537 21.12 10.39 22.18
N TRP A 538 21.60 9.25 22.67
CA TRP A 538 22.89 8.65 22.30
C TRP A 538 23.21 8.76 20.80
N GLU A 539 24.36 9.35 20.46
CA GLU A 539 24.89 9.51 19.10
C GLU A 539 23.96 10.21 18.11
N PHE A 540 23.11 11.13 18.59
CA PHE A 540 22.32 11.98 17.72
C PHE A 540 22.93 13.38 17.62
N GLU A 541 23.44 13.73 16.45
CA GLU A 541 24.30 14.90 16.24
C GLU A 541 23.53 16.21 15.98
N SER A 542 22.20 16.16 15.92
CA SER A 542 21.36 17.33 15.66
C SER A 542 20.51 17.73 16.85
N ALA A 543 20.06 18.99 16.88
CA ALA A 543 19.23 19.47 17.96
C ALA A 543 17.89 18.70 18.03
N VAL A 544 17.48 18.38 19.26
CA VAL A 544 16.18 17.79 19.58
C VAL A 544 15.51 18.72 20.57
N THR A 545 14.25 19.06 20.31
CA THR A 545 13.46 19.92 21.20
C THR A 545 12.56 19.05 22.06
N ILE A 546 12.70 19.17 23.39
CA ILE A 546 11.93 18.42 24.37
C ILE A 546 11.17 19.39 25.26
N GLU A 547 9.85 19.29 25.26
CA GLU A 547 8.96 20.22 25.94
C GLU A 547 7.92 19.47 26.78
N ASP A 548 7.53 20.05 27.91
CA ASP A 548 6.38 19.57 28.69
C ASP A 548 6.43 18.06 29.02
N THR A 549 7.63 17.49 29.19
CA THR A 549 7.82 16.04 29.28
C THR A 549 8.16 15.60 30.70
N ILE A 550 7.60 14.47 31.14
CA ILE A 550 7.79 13.94 32.49
C ILE A 550 8.44 12.56 32.41
N SER A 551 9.52 12.36 33.15
CA SER A 551 10.27 11.11 33.22
C SER A 551 10.42 10.60 34.65
N TRP A 552 10.01 9.37 34.95
CA TRP A 552 10.13 8.83 36.30
C TRP A 552 10.34 7.32 36.45
N GLY A 553 11.02 6.94 37.53
CA GLY A 553 11.16 5.53 37.92
C GLY A 553 11.94 4.68 36.93
N ASN A 554 12.74 5.26 36.03
CA ASN A 554 13.52 4.49 35.06
C ASN A 554 14.78 3.89 35.73
N GLY A 555 15.34 2.81 35.16
CA GLY A 555 16.60 2.21 35.64
C GLY A 555 16.52 1.17 36.73
N TYR A 556 15.33 0.71 37.10
CA TYR A 556 15.20 -0.32 38.13
C TYR A 556 14.99 -1.69 37.50
N ASN A 557 15.72 -2.68 38.03
CA ASN A 557 15.59 -4.08 37.64
C ASN A 557 14.27 -4.69 38.13
N ARG A 558 13.16 -4.41 37.42
CA ARG A 558 11.83 -4.96 37.72
C ARG A 558 11.62 -6.37 37.15
N TRP A 559 12.52 -6.83 36.30
CA TRP A 559 12.37 -8.06 35.51
C TRP A 559 13.35 -9.16 35.91
N GLY A 560 14.25 -8.90 36.87
CA GLY A 560 15.16 -9.90 37.42
C GLY A 560 16.36 -10.23 36.52
N PHE A 561 16.79 -9.30 35.66
CA PHE A 561 17.99 -9.48 34.84
C PHE A 561 19.24 -9.67 35.71
N THR A 562 20.13 -10.58 35.33
CA THR A 562 21.39 -10.87 36.03
C THR A 562 22.50 -11.24 35.01
N PRO A 563 23.54 -10.41 34.83
CA PRO A 563 23.74 -9.09 35.44
C PRO A 563 22.63 -8.11 35.05
N PHE A 564 22.57 -6.95 35.70
CA PHE A 564 21.64 -5.88 35.34
C PHE A 564 22.44 -4.69 34.84
N GLU A 565 22.08 -4.18 33.67
CA GLU A 565 22.89 -3.22 32.92
C GLU A 565 22.13 -1.94 32.51
N GLY A 566 20.92 -1.71 33.06
CA GLY A 566 20.20 -0.44 32.83
C GLY A 566 20.82 0.75 33.59
N ASP A 567 20.87 1.92 32.95
CA ASP A 567 21.52 3.15 33.41
C ASP A 567 20.67 3.97 34.38
N GLY A 568 19.40 4.21 34.06
CA GLY A 568 18.43 4.80 34.99
C GLY A 568 18.36 6.31 35.08
N ASN A 569 18.63 7.01 34.00
CA ASN A 569 18.46 8.46 33.91
C ASN A 569 17.03 8.85 33.57
N GLY A 570 16.62 10.04 34.03
CA GLY A 570 15.38 10.66 33.58
C GLY A 570 15.46 11.11 32.12
N PHE A 571 16.48 11.92 31.82
CA PHE A 571 16.81 12.45 30.49
C PHE A 571 18.31 12.33 30.25
N LYS A 572 18.70 11.37 29.40
CA LYS A 572 20.06 11.18 28.89
C LYS A 572 20.16 11.89 27.54
N LEU A 573 20.86 13.03 27.53
CA LEU A 573 20.79 14.00 26.43
C LEU A 573 21.97 13.86 25.46
N GLY A 574 22.45 12.64 25.23
CA GLY A 574 23.47 12.34 24.23
C GLY A 574 24.51 11.34 24.76
N GLY A 575 25.76 11.54 24.38
CA GLY A 575 26.85 10.58 24.57
C GLY A 575 27.09 9.79 23.30
N GLY A 576 28.14 8.99 23.31
CA GLY A 576 28.57 8.26 22.13
C GLY A 576 29.96 7.70 22.32
N ASP A 577 30.36 6.82 21.41
CA ASP A 577 31.76 6.46 21.25
C ASP A 577 32.57 7.68 20.77
N ASP A 578 33.86 7.76 21.14
CA ASP A 578 34.75 8.88 20.82
C ASP A 578 34.81 9.24 19.32
N ALA A 579 34.51 8.26 18.45
CA ALA A 579 34.53 8.42 16.99
C ALA A 579 33.25 9.05 16.43
N ASP A 580 32.12 8.87 17.13
CA ASP A 580 30.76 9.15 16.64
C ASP A 580 30.06 10.24 17.47
N ILE A 581 30.65 10.67 18.58
CA ILE A 581 30.12 11.76 19.40
C ILE A 581 30.32 13.13 18.70
N GLY A 582 29.21 13.79 18.37
CA GLY A 582 29.17 15.13 17.75
C GLY A 582 28.48 16.17 18.64
N PRO A 583 28.66 17.49 18.38
CA PRO A 583 27.96 18.53 19.13
C PRO A 583 26.50 18.65 18.73
N ALA A 584 25.58 18.68 19.69
CA ALA A 584 24.15 18.88 19.43
C ALA A 584 23.55 19.96 20.34
N ASN A 585 22.76 20.88 19.77
CA ASN A 585 22.25 22.04 20.51
C ASN A 585 20.83 21.79 21.06
N HIS A 586 20.69 20.78 21.93
CA HIS A 586 19.38 20.38 22.42
C HIS A 586 18.67 21.49 23.22
N VAL A 587 17.34 21.54 23.10
CA VAL A 587 16.48 22.49 23.83
C VAL A 587 15.51 21.72 24.72
N ILE A 588 15.61 21.89 26.03
CA ILE A 588 14.82 21.17 27.03
C ILE A 588 14.08 22.18 27.89
N THR A 589 12.76 22.22 27.76
CA THR A 589 11.93 23.22 28.44
C THR A 589 10.76 22.60 29.18
N ASN A 590 10.50 23.10 30.40
CA ASN A 590 9.33 22.72 31.19
C ASN A 590 9.21 21.19 31.46
N CYS A 591 10.34 20.50 31.60
CA CYS A 591 10.39 19.05 31.81
C CYS A 591 10.58 18.69 33.29
N ILE A 592 10.05 17.52 33.70
CA ILE A 592 10.13 17.01 35.07
C ILE A 592 10.82 15.64 35.08
N ALA A 593 11.87 15.47 35.89
CA ALA A 593 12.52 14.19 36.14
C ALA A 593 12.40 13.82 37.63
N PHE A 594 11.84 12.65 37.96
CA PHE A 594 11.77 12.22 39.36
C PHE A 594 11.88 10.72 39.62
N GLY A 595 12.41 10.34 40.78
CA GLY A 595 12.41 8.94 41.22
C GLY A 595 13.22 7.99 40.33
N ASN A 596 14.08 8.49 39.43
CA ASN A 596 14.92 7.66 38.56
C ASN A 596 16.09 7.05 39.36
N ALA A 597 16.60 5.90 38.90
CA ALA A 597 17.64 5.15 39.62
C ALA A 597 19.03 5.83 39.60
N LYS A 598 19.23 6.82 38.73
CA LYS A 598 20.44 7.63 38.61
C LYS A 598 20.10 9.12 38.54
N ASP A 599 20.47 9.80 37.46
CA ASP A 599 20.39 11.25 37.35
C ASP A 599 19.01 11.72 36.83
N GLY A 600 18.65 12.96 37.14
CA GLY A 600 17.45 13.60 36.58
C GLY A 600 17.68 13.98 35.12
N PHE A 601 18.63 14.87 34.88
CA PHE A 601 19.08 15.32 33.56
C PHE A 601 20.61 15.17 33.48
N THR A 602 21.11 14.56 32.40
CA THR A 602 22.54 14.40 32.15
C THR A 602 22.87 14.71 30.70
N ASP A 603 23.96 15.46 30.45
CA ASP A 603 24.52 15.61 29.11
C ASP A 603 25.18 14.34 28.59
N ASN A 604 25.50 13.40 29.49
CA ASN A 604 26.11 12.12 29.19
C ASN A 604 27.33 12.24 28.26
N SER A 605 28.17 13.24 28.51
CA SER A 605 29.35 13.58 27.72
C SER A 605 29.10 14.17 26.33
N GLN A 606 27.85 14.46 25.95
CA GLN A 606 27.54 15.15 24.70
C GLN A 606 28.08 16.59 24.71
N PRO A 607 28.83 17.02 23.68
CA PRO A 607 29.18 18.42 23.49
C PRO A 607 28.03 19.21 22.83
N GLY A 608 28.11 20.53 22.84
CA GLY A 608 27.13 21.42 22.18
C GLY A 608 26.54 22.47 23.11
N ASP A 609 25.79 23.40 22.54
CA ASP A 609 25.21 24.55 23.23
C ASP A 609 23.77 24.23 23.68
N PHE A 610 23.63 23.59 24.83
CA PHE A 610 22.32 23.16 25.32
C PHE A 610 21.55 24.33 25.93
N LEU A 611 20.22 24.31 25.81
CA LEU A 611 19.33 25.25 26.51
C LEU A 611 18.36 24.49 27.41
N LEU A 612 18.51 24.67 28.73
CA LEU A 612 17.64 24.08 29.74
C LEU A 612 16.88 25.16 30.49
N THR A 613 15.57 25.29 30.22
CA THR A 613 14.73 26.33 30.82
C THR A 613 13.55 25.76 31.58
N ARG A 614 13.38 26.20 32.84
CA ARG A 614 12.22 25.83 33.67
C ARG A 614 12.01 24.32 33.85
N ASN A 615 13.08 23.55 34.00
CA ASN A 615 12.98 22.12 34.28
C ASN A 615 12.99 21.84 35.79
N THR A 616 12.48 20.69 36.21
CA THR A 616 12.48 20.25 37.62
C THR A 616 13.01 18.84 37.77
N ALA A 617 14.10 18.67 38.53
CA ALA A 617 14.62 17.38 38.97
C ALA A 617 14.33 17.16 40.46
N TRP A 618 13.48 16.20 40.79
CA TRP A 618 13.05 15.95 42.17
C TRP A 618 13.22 14.49 42.57
N ASN A 619 13.83 14.22 43.72
CA ASN A 619 13.87 12.86 44.29
C ASN A 619 14.45 11.77 43.36
N ASN A 620 15.45 12.11 42.52
CA ASN A 620 16.24 11.12 41.79
C ASN A 620 17.34 10.56 42.70
N ALA A 621 17.79 9.32 42.46
CA ALA A 621 18.74 8.66 43.36
C ALA A 621 20.14 9.27 43.34
N ALA A 622 20.57 9.88 42.21
CA ALA A 622 21.87 10.52 42.06
C ALA A 622 21.76 12.06 41.95
N VAL A 623 22.17 12.66 40.83
CA VAL A 623 22.25 14.11 40.65
C VAL A 623 21.02 14.64 39.93
N GLY A 624 20.53 15.82 40.34
CA GLY A 624 19.42 16.47 39.65
C GLY A 624 19.77 16.88 38.21
N PHE A 625 20.84 17.66 38.06
CA PHE A 625 21.39 18.11 36.77
C PHE A 625 22.90 17.83 36.71
N ARG A 626 23.34 16.95 35.82
CA ARG A 626 24.76 16.62 35.59
C ARG A 626 25.19 17.13 34.21
N PHE A 627 26.01 18.18 34.20
CA PHE A 627 26.48 18.82 32.96
C PHE A 627 27.97 19.10 33.08
N GLY A 628 28.78 18.31 32.38
CA GLY A 628 30.23 18.38 32.42
C GLY A 628 30.88 18.70 31.08
N THR A 629 30.20 18.39 29.97
CA THR A 629 30.77 18.42 28.61
C THR A 629 30.06 19.40 27.70
N ALA A 630 28.72 19.46 27.72
CA ALA A 630 27.98 20.48 26.98
C ALA A 630 28.27 21.88 27.54
N VAL A 631 28.14 22.94 26.73
CA VAL A 631 28.09 24.33 27.22
C VAL A 631 26.63 24.70 27.40
N ALA A 632 26.04 24.28 28.53
CA ALA A 632 24.62 24.45 28.77
C ALA A 632 24.29 25.82 29.38
N THR A 633 23.24 26.45 28.84
CA THR A 633 22.53 27.55 29.49
C THR A 633 21.39 26.98 30.33
N LEU A 634 21.58 26.94 31.65
CA LEU A 634 20.59 26.49 32.62
C LEU A 634 19.89 27.70 33.24
N LYS A 635 18.60 27.87 32.94
CA LYS A 635 17.80 29.00 33.40
C LYS A 635 16.54 28.59 34.15
N SER A 636 16.35 29.14 35.35
CA SER A 636 15.12 28.97 36.12
C SER A 636 14.74 27.50 36.40
N ASN A 637 15.72 26.61 36.53
CA ASN A 637 15.50 25.19 36.83
C ASN A 637 15.45 24.94 38.36
N VAL A 638 14.78 23.86 38.76
CA VAL A 638 14.68 23.41 40.16
C VAL A 638 15.29 22.04 40.32
N ALA A 639 16.15 21.86 41.31
CA ALA A 639 16.63 20.57 41.79
C ALA A 639 16.39 20.46 43.29
N ALA A 640 15.66 19.44 43.73
CA ALA A 640 15.27 19.30 45.13
C ALA A 640 15.24 17.82 45.55
N ALA A 641 15.76 17.54 46.75
CA ALA A 641 15.72 16.20 47.36
C ALA A 641 16.33 15.06 46.50
N ASN A 642 17.25 15.35 45.58
CA ASN A 642 18.01 14.31 44.86
C ASN A 642 19.09 13.71 45.79
N GLY A 643 19.42 12.43 45.59
CA GLY A 643 20.20 11.65 46.55
C GLY A 643 21.67 12.07 46.71
N GLU A 644 22.32 12.51 45.63
CA GLU A 644 23.72 12.96 45.68
C GLU A 644 23.85 14.48 45.75
N LYS A 645 23.42 15.19 44.68
CA LYS A 645 23.57 16.64 44.55
C LYS A 645 22.40 17.26 43.78
N PRO A 646 22.03 18.52 44.07
CA PRO A 646 21.11 19.27 43.22
C PRO A 646 21.62 19.40 41.78
N ALA A 647 22.88 19.80 41.62
CA ALA A 647 23.55 19.91 40.33
C ALA A 647 25.05 19.56 40.45
N SER A 648 25.64 19.09 39.35
CA SER A 648 27.07 18.86 39.16
C SER A 648 27.46 19.48 37.82
N LEU A 649 28.06 20.67 37.86
CA LEU A 649 28.32 21.53 36.71
C LEU A 649 29.83 21.75 36.53
N SER A 650 30.31 21.81 35.28
CA SER A 650 31.63 22.36 34.96
C SER A 650 31.65 23.90 35.06
N ASP A 651 32.83 24.50 35.00
CA ASP A 651 32.99 25.97 35.07
C ASP A 651 32.47 26.69 33.81
N ASP A 652 32.26 25.95 32.71
CA ASP A 652 31.80 26.49 31.42
C ASP A 652 30.28 26.71 31.36
N GLN A 653 29.52 26.20 32.35
CA GLN A 653 28.06 26.29 32.35
C GLN A 653 27.55 27.71 32.63
N ILE A 654 26.51 28.13 31.91
CA ILE A 654 25.79 29.38 32.19
C ILE A 654 24.60 29.07 33.10
N SER A 655 24.79 29.21 34.41
CA SER A 655 23.75 28.96 35.43
C SER A 655 23.10 30.27 35.89
N GLN A 656 21.80 30.44 35.65
CA GLN A 656 21.05 31.65 36.03
C GLN A 656 19.68 31.37 36.65
N GLY A 657 19.50 31.81 37.90
CA GLY A 657 18.19 31.80 38.57
C GLY A 657 17.68 30.39 38.86
N ASN A 658 18.58 29.40 38.91
CA ASN A 658 18.26 28.04 39.29
C ASN A 658 18.21 27.92 40.83
N SER A 659 17.53 26.88 41.30
CA SER A 659 17.42 26.59 42.74
C SER A 659 18.76 26.45 43.49
N TRP A 660 19.84 26.08 42.78
CA TRP A 660 21.19 25.90 43.34
C TRP A 660 22.08 27.15 43.23
N ASP A 661 21.64 28.21 42.53
CA ASP A 661 22.40 29.46 42.42
C ASP A 661 22.22 30.35 43.67
N GLY A 662 21.15 30.11 44.43
CA GLY A 662 20.84 30.82 45.66
C GLY A 662 21.35 30.13 46.93
N SER A 663 21.22 30.80 48.08
CA SER A 663 21.56 30.23 49.39
C SER A 663 20.47 29.36 50.01
N ALA A 664 19.25 29.39 49.46
CA ALA A 664 18.11 28.65 49.98
C ALA A 664 18.18 27.16 49.57
N THR A 665 18.09 26.26 50.55
CA THR A 665 18.00 24.82 50.27
C THR A 665 16.59 24.44 49.84
N TRP A 666 16.45 23.81 48.67
CA TRP A 666 15.18 23.32 48.17
C TRP A 666 14.90 21.89 48.67
N SER A 667 13.69 21.67 49.19
CA SER A 667 13.24 20.38 49.72
C SER A 667 11.75 20.16 49.41
N ASN A 668 11.17 19.06 49.88
CA ASN A 668 9.74 18.79 49.70
C ASN A 668 8.83 19.92 50.24
N SER A 669 9.27 20.66 51.27
CA SER A 669 8.48 21.76 51.82
C SER A 669 8.42 22.98 50.89
N SER A 670 9.33 23.10 49.93
CA SER A 670 9.40 24.20 48.96
C SER A 670 8.27 24.14 47.92
N PHE A 671 7.60 22.99 47.77
CA PHE A 671 6.53 22.78 46.80
C PHE A 671 5.14 22.81 47.43
N VAL A 672 4.14 23.20 46.65
CA VAL A 672 2.72 23.15 47.02
C VAL A 672 2.30 21.69 47.25
N SER A 673 2.65 20.80 46.31
CA SER A 673 2.46 19.35 46.43
C SER A 673 3.68 18.59 45.90
N VAL A 674 3.98 17.46 46.56
CA VAL A 674 4.94 16.44 46.08
C VAL A 674 4.24 15.11 45.79
N ASP A 675 2.91 15.12 45.70
CA ASP A 675 2.12 13.93 45.38
C ASP A 675 2.23 13.61 43.88
N ALA A 676 3.07 12.62 43.55
CA ALA A 676 3.31 12.18 42.18
C ALA A 676 2.07 11.57 41.51
N THR A 677 1.03 11.18 42.25
CA THR A 677 -0.19 10.63 41.65
C THR A 677 -0.93 11.64 40.78
N LEU A 678 -0.69 12.95 41.01
CA LEU A 678 -1.26 14.05 40.24
C LEU A 678 -0.86 14.06 38.75
N VAL A 679 0.24 13.39 38.37
CA VAL A 679 0.71 13.30 36.97
C VAL A 679 0.65 11.89 36.37
N GLN A 680 0.26 10.90 37.17
CA GLN A 680 0.22 9.48 36.80
C GLN A 680 -1.18 9.00 36.35
N GLY A 681 -2.19 9.86 36.43
CA GLY A 681 -3.57 9.55 36.02
C GLY A 681 -3.77 9.39 34.52
N ALA A 682 -5.00 9.12 34.10
CA ALA A 682 -5.37 9.12 32.68
C ALA A 682 -5.19 10.52 32.08
N ARG A 683 -4.82 10.59 30.79
CA ARG A 683 -4.80 11.84 30.02
C ARG A 683 -6.23 12.33 29.76
N GLY A 684 -6.36 13.63 29.55
CA GLY A 684 -7.57 14.23 28.98
C GLY A 684 -7.79 13.79 27.54
N ALA A 685 -8.97 14.09 26.99
CA ALA A 685 -9.31 13.79 25.59
C ALA A 685 -8.44 14.55 24.57
N ASP A 686 -7.84 15.67 24.99
CA ASP A 686 -6.85 16.44 24.23
C ASP A 686 -5.44 15.85 24.30
N GLY A 687 -5.24 14.75 25.03
CA GLY A 687 -3.95 14.11 25.25
C GLY A 687 -3.12 14.73 26.38
N ARG A 688 -3.53 15.86 26.97
CA ARG A 688 -2.75 16.51 28.04
C ARG A 688 -2.96 15.82 29.38
N ILE A 689 -2.01 15.96 30.28
CA ILE A 689 -2.24 15.61 31.69
C ILE A 689 -3.16 16.65 32.33
N GLN A 690 -3.83 16.27 33.42
CA GLN A 690 -4.58 17.25 34.22
C GLN A 690 -3.59 18.23 34.88
N ALA A 691 -3.80 19.52 34.64
CA ALA A 691 -3.05 20.57 35.34
C ALA A 691 -3.23 20.43 36.86
N SER A 692 -2.11 20.54 37.59
CA SER A 692 -2.04 20.32 39.04
C SER A 692 -0.92 21.15 39.67
N ASP A 693 -0.89 21.16 40.99
CA ASP A 693 0.15 21.84 41.77
C ASP A 693 1.37 20.95 42.05
N PHE A 694 1.52 19.83 41.33
CA PHE A 694 2.66 18.93 41.48
C PHE A 694 3.96 19.67 41.18
N LEU A 695 4.86 19.70 42.17
CA LEU A 695 6.15 20.38 42.13
C LEU A 695 6.08 21.89 41.80
N LEU A 696 4.91 22.51 41.99
CA LEU A 696 4.77 23.95 41.86
C LEU A 696 5.42 24.65 43.07
N PRO A 697 6.33 25.64 42.90
CA PRO A 697 6.94 26.34 44.02
C PRO A 697 5.94 27.12 44.87
N LYS A 698 6.03 26.99 46.21
CA LYS A 698 5.21 27.79 47.15
C LYS A 698 5.50 29.28 47.12
N SER A 699 6.70 29.67 46.65
CA SER A 699 7.06 31.09 46.50
C SER A 699 6.18 31.80 45.46
N GLY A 700 5.52 31.07 44.56
CA GLY A 700 4.82 31.62 43.40
C GLY A 700 5.75 32.14 42.32
N GLU A 701 7.07 31.99 42.49
CA GLU A 701 8.05 32.37 41.49
C GLU A 701 7.92 31.48 40.26
N ALA A 702 8.16 32.08 39.11
CA ALA A 702 8.13 31.41 37.82
C ALA A 702 9.44 30.61 37.60
N ILE A 703 9.73 29.65 38.49
CA ILE A 703 10.91 28.77 38.47
C ILE A 703 10.45 27.30 38.47
N GLY A 704 11.21 26.43 37.81
CA GLY A 704 10.87 25.02 37.64
C GLY A 704 9.72 24.80 36.67
N ALA A 705 9.44 23.52 36.44
CA ALA A 705 8.42 23.08 35.51
C ALA A 705 7.02 23.26 36.11
N THR A 706 6.03 23.33 35.23
CA THR A 706 4.61 23.34 35.56
C THR A 706 3.88 22.27 34.76
N THR A 707 2.81 21.72 35.33
CA THR A 707 1.90 20.80 34.63
C THR A 707 0.81 21.56 33.86
N GLN A 708 0.81 22.89 33.91
CA GLN A 708 -0.02 23.75 33.05
C GLN A 708 0.63 23.86 31.67
N TRP A 709 0.51 22.82 30.86
CA TRP A 709 1.04 22.78 29.50
C TRP A 709 0.25 23.68 28.56
N SER A 710 0.96 24.44 27.72
CA SER A 710 0.37 25.40 26.76
C SER A 710 -0.36 24.72 25.62
#